data_AF-A0A7X8N623-F1
#
_entry.id   AF-A0A7X8N623-F1
#
_cell.length_a   1.000
_cell.length_b   1.000
_cell.length_c   1.000
_cell.angle_alpha   90.00
_cell.angle_beta   90.00
_cell.angle_gamma   90.00
#
_symmetry.space_group_name_H-M   'P 1'
#
loop_
_entity.id
_entity.type
_entity.pdbx_description
1 polymer ?
#
loop_
_entity_poly.entity_id
_entity_poly.type
_entity_poly.pdbx_seq_one_letter_code
_entity_poly.pdbx_strand_id
1 'polypeptide(L)'
;MKFKSQAIDIYTCFYLTISLIIVFWVTSLFEFYMIKDQYEQTTYFISIVSRLVNDFFTGLLIGLILFPVYSLVSVINKKAGKYLIKFLFALIVIINVSLVKYSLTTLLNLGADLLGYSNKDIYTTIKSSEAFSLAYFLPFIIFPLLLFSIFYFLKKFISKNISIISAIILFIGFGIFKLTSHSYHTQDSNKIAYLVNDVYKFKKEKNELNSYLFSKRTDYPLLKPFNETEDVLAPFFKIANEKPNIIIIIVEGLGAEFVGSGSYGGFTPYLDSLMSKSLYWENFVSNAGRTFGVLPSILGSLPYGDKGFLELEKVPSHISLLSVLKANNYTTSFITGDRAEFDNKNRFLENNQTDIIIDESNFGKDFIKTEKNIDGFSWGYADEQIFEKTLTTFDAKKQPRFDVIMTLSNHEPFEFPEKESFIQKVDSLVQTNHSLKISDNEITSYKDIFATLLYTDTSIKNFMERYSQRPEYTNTIFIITGDHRLIPVPQKDKLCRFHVPLYIFSPMLTKTSKFKSVSSHWDVAPSLLSFLMKNYKFNKLEETSWMGKGLDTAVKYRNLKKIPLMKYKGGINDYIYKEYLLSDDELYKIDESFNTYKIEDTIVLSELKDSLKAFKKLNAYITLNDKIYPDLMNIYIKKKVEFTKDELLTIKNLADGLNNDQTFLVARELAFNKEYNKALLLCNYILNIQSDHPDVRLLKGRINAWQGNYNEAELEFLNALKRHPSYDEIYLALFDLYWWSNQDNKSIEIYKKATENEVTNSEVSYKLAKAYERMNDTLKAQKIMDSIIKIYPENIEYLNHNQSLE
;
A
#
# COMPACT_ATOMS: atom_id res chain seq x y z
N MET A 1 28.80 38.02 36.48
CA MET A 1 28.71 38.08 35.01
C MET A 1 27.75 39.22 34.63
N LYS A 2 28.25 40.38 34.20
CA LYS A 2 27.40 41.56 33.87
C LYS A 2 26.74 41.33 32.51
N PHE A 3 25.45 40.98 32.48
CA PHE A 3 24.65 41.06 31.26
C PHE A 3 24.49 42.53 30.87
N LYS A 4 25.37 43.05 29.99
CA LYS A 4 25.10 44.30 29.29
C LYS A 4 23.86 44.05 28.42
N SER A 5 22.73 44.66 28.79
CA SER A 5 21.53 44.76 27.94
C SER A 5 21.93 45.37 26.60
N GLN A 6 22.16 44.51 25.61
CA GLN A 6 22.42 44.92 24.24
C GLN A 6 21.10 44.85 23.49
N ALA A 7 20.67 45.97 22.90
CA ALA A 7 19.43 46.04 22.12
C ALA A 7 19.39 44.93 21.05
N ILE A 8 18.30 44.16 21.06
CA ILE A 8 18.03 43.08 20.10
C ILE A 8 17.63 43.71 18.76
N ASP A 9 18.18 43.21 17.66
CA ASP A 9 17.88 43.69 16.31
C ASP A 9 16.56 43.08 15.81
N ILE A 10 15.45 43.56 16.37
CA ILE A 10 14.07 43.10 16.07
C ILE A 10 13.77 43.20 14.57
N TYR A 11 14.35 44.19 13.89
CA TYR A 11 14.13 44.45 12.47
C TYR A 11 14.63 43.31 11.58
N THR A 12 15.68 42.59 11.97
CA THR A 12 16.16 41.44 11.18
C THR A 12 15.07 40.36 11.07
N CYS A 13 14.44 40.00 12.19
CA CYS A 13 13.37 39.00 12.22
C CYS A 13 12.11 39.51 11.48
N PHE A 14 11.79 40.80 11.65
CA PHE A 14 10.67 41.43 10.96
C PHE A 14 10.82 41.41 9.42
N TYR A 15 11.96 41.84 8.89
CA TYR A 15 12.20 41.82 7.44
C TYR A 15 12.23 40.40 6.89
N LEU A 16 12.80 39.43 7.61
CA LEU A 16 12.75 38.01 7.22
C LEU A 16 11.31 37.48 7.18
N THR A 17 10.46 37.90 8.11
CA THR A 17 9.03 37.54 8.13
C THR A 17 8.31 38.06 6.89
N ILE A 18 8.52 39.33 6.52
CA ILE A 18 7.94 39.89 5.29
C ILE A 18 8.50 39.17 4.04
N SER A 19 9.80 38.90 4.00
CA SER A 19 10.41 38.15 2.89
C SER A 19 9.81 36.75 2.75
N LEU A 20 9.55 36.06 3.86
CA LEU A 20 8.91 34.74 3.87
C LEU A 20 7.50 34.80 3.30
N ILE A 21 6.69 35.78 3.71
CA ILE A 21 5.32 35.96 3.21
C ILE A 21 5.33 36.17 1.69
N ILE A 22 6.24 36.99 1.17
CA ILE A 22 6.35 37.21 -0.28
C ILE A 22 6.77 35.92 -0.99
N VAL A 23 7.72 35.15 -0.44
CA VAL A 23 8.11 33.85 -1.00
C VAL A 23 6.93 32.88 -1.01
N PHE A 24 6.12 32.83 0.06
CA PHE A 24 4.91 32.02 0.11
C PHE A 24 3.91 32.41 -0.98
N TRP A 25 3.65 33.71 -1.17
CA TRP A 25 2.78 34.18 -2.26
C TRP A 25 3.29 33.77 -3.63
N VAL A 26 4.59 33.91 -3.90
CA VAL A 26 5.17 33.47 -5.19
C VAL A 26 4.99 31.96 -5.37
N THR A 27 5.25 31.16 -4.34
CA THR A 27 5.05 29.70 -4.42
C THR A 27 3.59 29.31 -4.61
N SER A 28 2.65 29.98 -3.93
CA SER A 28 1.22 29.67 -4.01
C SER A 28 0.60 30.11 -5.34
N LEU A 29 1.07 31.22 -5.92
CA LEU A 29 0.67 31.63 -7.27
C LEU A 29 1.21 30.69 -8.34
N PHE A 30 2.47 30.25 -8.20
CA PHE A 30 3.04 29.22 -9.07
C PHE A 30 2.23 27.93 -8.98
N GLU A 31 1.96 27.45 -7.77
CA GLU A 31 1.15 26.27 -7.55
C GLU A 31 -0.24 26.40 -8.19
N PHE A 32 -0.96 27.50 -7.90
CA PHE A 32 -2.29 27.75 -8.47
C PHE A 32 -2.24 27.73 -10.00
N TYR A 33 -1.24 28.34 -10.64
CA TYR A 33 -1.10 28.31 -12.09
C TYR A 33 -0.97 26.88 -12.64
N MET A 34 -0.21 26.02 -11.95
CA MET A 34 0.00 24.63 -12.36
C MET A 34 -1.26 23.75 -12.20
N ILE A 35 -2.18 24.09 -11.29
CA ILE A 35 -3.38 23.30 -11.01
C ILE A 35 -4.70 24.03 -11.31
N LYS A 36 -4.65 25.18 -12.00
CA LYS A 36 -5.82 26.04 -12.22
C LYS A 36 -6.97 25.31 -12.92
N ASP A 37 -6.65 24.34 -13.76
CA ASP A 37 -7.64 23.56 -14.52
C ASP A 37 -8.49 22.63 -13.62
N GLN A 38 -8.13 22.50 -12.33
CA GLN A 38 -8.96 21.85 -11.31
C GLN A 38 -10.01 22.77 -10.69
N TYR A 39 -9.99 24.07 -11.01
CA TYR A 39 -10.93 25.05 -10.49
C TYR A 39 -11.88 25.49 -11.59
N GLU A 40 -13.11 25.85 -11.21
CA GLU A 40 -13.98 26.58 -12.12
C GLU A 40 -13.40 27.98 -12.34
N GLN A 41 -13.36 28.43 -13.60
CA GLN A 41 -12.78 29.73 -13.97
C GLN A 41 -13.37 30.90 -13.19
N THR A 42 -14.66 30.81 -12.84
CA THR A 42 -15.42 31.78 -12.02
C THR A 42 -14.86 31.95 -10.60
N THR A 43 -14.15 30.95 -10.07
CA THR A 43 -13.63 30.91 -8.70
C THR A 43 -12.16 31.35 -8.58
N TYR A 44 -11.45 31.53 -9.69
CA TYR A 44 -10.01 31.80 -9.71
C TYR A 44 -9.60 32.98 -8.81
N PHE A 45 -10.31 34.09 -8.90
CA PHE A 45 -10.00 35.28 -8.11
C PHE A 45 -10.12 35.00 -6.60
N ILE A 46 -11.19 34.32 -6.18
CA ILE A 46 -11.45 34.01 -4.77
C ILE A 46 -10.38 33.06 -4.23
N SER A 47 -10.01 32.03 -4.98
CA SER A 47 -8.96 31.08 -4.57
C SER A 47 -7.59 31.74 -4.47
N ILE A 48 -7.22 32.59 -5.43
CA ILE A 48 -5.96 33.36 -5.37
C ILE A 48 -5.93 34.23 -4.10
N VAL A 49 -6.96 35.03 -3.85
CA VAL A 49 -7.01 35.90 -2.67
C VAL A 49 -6.97 35.08 -1.38
N SER A 50 -7.69 33.97 -1.32
CA SER A 50 -7.72 33.07 -0.16
C SER A 50 -6.34 32.50 0.16
N ARG A 51 -5.58 32.07 -0.86
CA ARG A 51 -4.19 31.61 -0.72
C ARG A 51 -3.28 32.69 -0.17
N LEU A 52 -3.33 33.89 -0.75
CA LEU A 52 -2.49 35.02 -0.30
C LEU A 52 -2.79 35.40 1.16
N VAL A 53 -4.06 35.37 1.56
CA VAL A 53 -4.49 35.62 2.94
C VAL A 53 -3.96 34.53 3.88
N ASN A 54 -4.09 33.26 3.51
CA ASN A 54 -3.60 32.13 4.31
C ASN A 54 -2.08 32.16 4.47
N ASP A 55 -1.34 32.46 3.40
CA ASP A 55 0.11 32.61 3.40
C ASP A 55 0.59 33.75 4.30
N PHE A 56 -0.11 34.88 4.26
CA PHE A 56 0.20 36.05 5.09
C PHE A 56 0.10 35.70 6.58
N PHE A 57 -1.03 35.14 7.02
CA PHE A 57 -1.23 34.78 8.43
C PHE A 57 -0.29 33.66 8.88
N THR A 58 0.03 32.72 7.99
CA THR A 58 1.00 31.65 8.29
C THR A 58 2.40 32.21 8.47
N GLY A 59 2.86 33.07 7.55
CA GLY A 59 4.17 33.72 7.65
C GLY A 59 4.30 34.59 8.90
N LEU A 60 3.26 35.35 9.25
CA LEU A 60 3.21 36.12 10.50
C LEU A 60 3.33 35.23 11.74
N LEU A 61 2.57 34.14 11.80
CA LEU A 61 2.61 33.21 12.94
C LEU A 61 4.00 32.57 13.09
N ILE A 62 4.62 32.16 11.99
CA ILE A 62 5.99 31.64 11.99
C ILE A 62 6.98 32.69 12.51
N GLY A 63 6.88 33.93 12.05
CA GLY A 63 7.71 35.05 12.54
C GLY A 63 7.55 35.27 14.04
N LEU A 64 6.31 35.23 14.55
CA LEU A 64 6.01 35.35 15.98
C LEU A 64 6.59 34.20 16.81
N ILE A 65 6.53 32.96 16.32
CA ILE A 65 7.08 31.78 16.99
C ILE A 65 8.61 31.81 17.03
N LEU A 66 9.26 32.25 15.95
CA LEU A 66 10.72 32.27 15.86
C LEU A 66 11.35 33.48 16.57
N PHE A 67 10.60 34.55 16.80
CA PHE A 67 11.12 35.77 17.42
C PHE A 67 11.68 35.56 18.84
N PRO A 68 11.01 34.83 19.76
CA PRO A 68 11.58 34.49 21.07
C PRO A 68 12.87 33.68 20.98
N VAL A 69 12.94 32.70 20.07
CA VAL A 69 14.13 31.87 19.84
C VAL A 69 15.30 32.73 19.37
N TYR A 70 15.05 33.61 18.40
CA TYR A 70 16.03 34.58 17.91
C TYR A 70 16.53 35.51 19.03
N SER A 71 15.61 36.01 19.84
CA SER A 71 15.90 36.94 20.94
C SER A 71 16.79 36.29 22.00
N LEU A 72 16.47 35.07 22.41
CA LEU A 72 17.22 34.32 23.42
C LEU A 72 18.67 34.06 22.97
N VAL A 73 18.86 33.59 21.74
CA VAL A 73 20.21 33.33 21.21
C VAL A 73 20.97 34.63 20.96
N SER A 74 20.30 35.70 20.52
CA SER A 74 20.94 36.99 20.24
C SER A 74 21.42 37.72 21.49
N VAL A 75 20.79 37.48 22.65
CA VAL A 75 21.27 37.97 23.96
C VAL A 75 22.60 37.31 24.33
N ILE A 76 22.78 36.02 23.99
CA ILE A 76 24.03 35.28 24.25
C ILE A 76 25.09 35.63 23.21
N ASN A 77 24.75 35.52 21.92
CA ASN A 77 25.63 35.78 20.80
C ASN A 77 24.85 36.30 19.58
N LYS A 78 25.00 37.60 19.30
CA LYS A 78 24.33 38.29 18.18
C LYS A 78 24.61 37.69 16.80
N LYS A 79 25.85 37.26 16.54
CA LYS A 79 26.20 36.65 15.24
C LYS A 79 25.52 35.30 15.09
N ALA A 80 25.62 34.46 16.13
CA ALA A 80 24.95 33.16 16.16
C ALA A 80 23.43 33.29 15.99
N GLY A 81 22.79 34.22 16.70
CA GLY A 81 21.35 34.48 16.55
C GLY A 81 20.96 34.88 15.12
N LYS A 82 21.78 35.72 14.45
CA LYS A 82 21.55 36.13 13.06
C LYS A 82 21.73 34.98 12.05
N TYR A 83 22.70 34.09 12.26
CA TYR A 83 22.88 32.92 11.40
C TYR A 83 21.77 31.91 11.62
N LEU A 84 21.42 31.62 12.88
CA LEU A 84 20.34 30.70 13.24
C LEU A 84 19.00 31.13 12.63
N ILE A 85 18.60 32.39 12.81
CA ILE A 85 17.30 32.84 12.28
C ILE A 85 17.24 32.77 10.75
N LYS A 86 18.32 33.18 10.06
CA LYS A 86 18.41 33.04 8.60
C LYS A 86 18.32 31.59 8.14
N PHE A 87 19.02 30.69 8.85
CA PHE A 87 18.97 29.26 8.59
C PHE A 87 17.55 28.70 8.78
N LEU A 88 16.88 29.01 9.90
CA LEU A 88 15.52 28.55 10.17
C LEU A 88 14.52 29.03 9.11
N PHE A 89 14.58 30.30 8.70
CA PHE A 89 13.73 30.81 7.63
C PHE A 89 14.02 30.14 6.28
N ALA A 90 15.29 29.88 5.93
CA ALA A 90 15.63 29.13 4.72
C ALA A 90 15.11 27.68 4.77
N LEU A 91 15.21 27.03 5.93
CA LEU A 91 14.68 25.69 6.16
C LEU A 91 13.15 25.65 5.99
N ILE A 92 12.43 26.65 6.50
CA ILE A 92 10.98 26.78 6.31
C ILE A 92 10.61 26.91 4.84
N VAL A 93 11.38 27.68 4.06
CA VAL A 93 11.17 27.80 2.61
C VAL A 93 11.40 26.45 1.91
N ILE A 94 12.45 25.72 2.26
CA ILE A 94 12.72 24.37 1.73
C ILE A 94 11.57 23.41 2.04
N ILE A 95 11.06 23.43 3.28
CA ILE A 95 9.90 22.61 3.68
C ILE A 95 8.67 22.99 2.87
N ASN A 96 8.35 24.29 2.74
CA ASN A 96 7.18 24.73 1.97
C ASN A 96 7.28 24.31 0.50
N VAL A 97 8.44 24.47 -0.13
CA VAL A 97 8.68 24.03 -1.52
C VAL A 97 8.51 22.51 -1.65
N SER A 98 8.99 21.74 -0.67
CA SER A 98 8.78 20.27 -0.64
C SER A 98 7.29 19.91 -0.60
N LEU A 99 6.52 20.61 0.24
CA LEU A 99 5.08 20.35 0.40
C LEU A 99 4.27 20.80 -0.82
N VAL A 100 4.63 21.93 -1.44
CA VAL A 100 4.04 22.38 -2.72
C VAL A 100 4.31 21.35 -3.81
N LYS A 101 5.55 20.86 -3.90
CA LYS A 101 5.93 19.81 -4.86
C LYS A 101 5.11 18.54 -4.65
N TYR A 102 5.01 18.05 -3.42
CA TYR A 102 4.15 16.92 -3.08
C TYR A 102 2.69 17.16 -3.51
N SER A 103 2.17 18.38 -3.28
CA SER A 103 0.81 18.74 -3.67
C SER A 103 0.60 18.78 -5.18
N LEU A 104 1.60 19.17 -5.95
CA LEU A 104 1.53 19.16 -7.41
C LEU A 104 1.57 17.73 -7.98
N THR A 105 2.35 16.84 -7.36
CA THR A 105 2.45 15.43 -7.80
C THR A 105 1.21 14.61 -7.38
N THR A 106 0.76 14.75 -6.14
CA THR A 106 -0.31 13.90 -5.58
C THR A 106 -1.71 14.51 -5.67
N LEU A 107 -1.79 15.78 -6.07
CA LEU A 107 -3.01 16.60 -6.08
C LEU A 107 -3.66 16.74 -4.68
N LEU A 108 -2.92 16.40 -3.62
CA LEU A 108 -3.33 16.50 -2.22
C LEU A 108 -2.28 17.24 -1.38
N ASN A 109 -2.73 17.94 -0.35
CA ASN A 109 -1.82 18.48 0.65
C ASN A 109 -1.33 17.35 1.56
N LEU A 110 -0.01 17.24 1.76
CA LEU A 110 0.56 16.33 2.77
C LEU A 110 0.10 16.76 4.17
N GLY A 111 -0.45 15.83 4.93
CA GLY A 111 -1.02 16.04 6.25
C GLY A 111 -0.57 14.97 7.25
N ALA A 112 -1.52 14.52 8.08
CA ALA A 112 -1.30 13.48 9.08
C ALA A 112 -0.97 12.12 8.47
N ASP A 113 -1.23 11.92 7.17
CA ASP A 113 -0.88 10.73 6.42
C ASP A 113 0.62 10.44 6.46
N LEU A 114 1.47 11.46 6.57
CA LEU A 114 2.91 11.30 6.81
C LEU A 114 3.22 10.40 8.02
N LEU A 115 2.38 10.42 9.05
CA LEU A 115 2.54 9.59 10.27
C LEU A 115 2.08 8.14 10.05
N GLY A 116 1.37 7.87 8.95
CA GLY A 116 0.83 6.58 8.57
C GLY A 116 1.85 5.68 7.85
N TYR A 117 2.85 6.26 7.19
CA TYR A 117 3.84 5.50 6.42
C TYR A 117 5.08 5.15 7.26
N SER A 118 5.67 3.98 6.98
CA SER A 118 6.95 3.61 7.57
C SER A 118 8.11 4.37 6.91
N ASN A 119 9.25 4.50 7.61
CA ASN A 119 10.45 5.11 7.01
C ASN A 119 10.90 4.35 5.74
N LYS A 120 10.69 3.04 5.70
CA LYS A 120 11.01 2.19 4.54
C LYS A 120 10.10 2.51 3.37
N ASP A 121 8.78 2.62 3.58
CA ASP A 121 7.83 2.95 2.51
C ASP A 121 8.10 4.35 1.96
N ILE A 122 8.31 5.34 2.84
CA ILE A 122 8.66 6.70 2.43
C ILE A 122 9.93 6.68 1.55
N TYR A 123 10.96 5.95 1.97
CA TYR A 123 12.20 5.82 1.21
C TYR A 123 11.98 5.16 -0.16
N THR A 124 11.22 4.06 -0.21
CA THR A 124 10.86 3.35 -1.44
C THR A 124 10.09 4.26 -2.41
N THR A 125 9.07 4.97 -1.93
CA THR A 125 8.27 5.91 -2.74
C THR A 125 9.08 7.09 -3.26
N ILE A 126 10.01 7.63 -2.46
CA ILE A 126 10.90 8.70 -2.93
C ILE A 126 11.81 8.17 -4.04
N LYS A 127 12.36 6.96 -3.89
CA LYS A 127 13.21 6.33 -4.90
C LYS A 127 12.49 5.98 -6.20
N SER A 128 11.18 5.72 -6.14
CA SER A 128 10.37 5.44 -7.32
C SER A 128 9.97 6.69 -8.09
N SER A 129 9.87 7.85 -7.43
CA SER A 129 9.50 9.11 -8.08
C SER A 129 10.53 9.51 -9.16
N GLU A 130 10.06 10.17 -10.22
CA GLU A 130 10.76 10.45 -11.50
C GLU A 130 12.29 10.69 -11.45
N ALA A 131 12.95 10.35 -12.56
CA ALA A 131 14.39 10.50 -12.76
C ALA A 131 14.91 11.90 -12.35
N PHE A 132 15.85 11.92 -11.40
CA PHE A 132 16.48 13.13 -10.88
C PHE A 132 17.18 13.95 -11.98
N SER A 133 16.50 14.97 -12.51
CA SER A 133 17.15 16.00 -13.33
C SER A 133 17.74 17.10 -12.44
N LEU A 134 18.78 17.80 -12.89
CA LEU A 134 19.27 19.00 -12.19
C LEU A 134 18.15 20.05 -12.00
N ALA A 135 17.22 20.11 -12.95
CA ALA A 135 16.04 20.98 -12.88
C ALA A 135 15.12 20.65 -11.69
N TYR A 136 15.03 19.37 -11.29
CA TYR A 136 14.25 18.91 -10.14
C TYR A 136 14.66 19.58 -8.83
N PHE A 137 15.96 19.91 -8.67
CA PHE A 137 16.52 20.52 -7.47
C PHE A 137 16.58 22.06 -7.52
N LEU A 138 16.39 22.68 -8.69
CA LEU A 138 16.45 24.14 -8.84
C LEU A 138 15.51 24.89 -7.88
N PRO A 139 14.24 24.48 -7.67
CA PRO A 139 13.36 25.18 -6.72
C PRO A 139 13.93 25.27 -5.30
N PHE A 140 14.62 24.23 -4.84
CA PHE A 140 15.20 24.18 -3.49
C PHE A 140 16.39 25.13 -3.30
N ILE A 141 16.97 25.63 -4.39
CA ILE A 141 18.04 26.62 -4.38
C ILE A 141 17.47 28.02 -4.66
N ILE A 142 16.60 28.13 -5.67
CA ILE A 142 16.03 29.41 -6.13
C ILE A 142 15.21 30.08 -5.03
N PHE A 143 14.32 29.35 -4.33
CA PHE A 143 13.43 29.97 -3.35
C PHE A 143 14.16 30.47 -2.08
N PRO A 144 15.14 29.75 -1.51
CA PRO A 144 15.99 30.31 -0.45
C PRO A 144 16.83 31.51 -0.91
N LEU A 145 17.35 31.51 -2.14
CA LEU A 145 18.05 32.68 -2.69
C LEU A 145 17.10 33.87 -2.88
N LEU A 146 15.87 33.62 -3.33
CA LEU A 146 14.81 34.63 -3.45
C LEU A 146 14.48 35.24 -2.08
N LEU A 147 14.33 34.42 -1.04
CA LEU A 147 14.12 34.87 0.34
C LEU A 147 15.20 35.87 0.76
N PHE A 148 16.48 35.54 0.57
CA PHE A 148 17.57 36.40 0.98
C PHE A 148 17.72 37.65 0.10
N SER A 149 17.37 37.55 -1.19
CA SER A 149 17.37 38.68 -2.11
C SER A 149 16.30 39.71 -1.73
N ILE A 150 15.07 39.24 -1.44
CA ILE A 150 13.98 40.09 -0.94
C ILE A 150 14.38 40.70 0.41
N PHE A 151 14.91 39.90 1.33
CA PHE A 151 15.38 40.40 2.63
C PHE A 151 16.41 41.52 2.50
N TYR A 152 17.40 41.34 1.61
CA TYR A 152 18.40 42.36 1.33
C TYR A 152 17.78 43.63 0.73
N PHE A 153 16.87 43.47 -0.23
CA PHE A 153 16.17 44.59 -0.86
C PHE A 153 15.33 45.39 0.15
N LEU A 154 14.47 44.72 0.94
CA LEU A 154 13.64 45.35 1.96
C LEU A 154 14.48 46.14 2.96
N LYS A 155 15.59 45.55 3.43
CA LYS A 155 16.49 46.19 4.38
C LYS A 155 17.23 47.39 3.79
N LYS A 156 17.58 47.35 2.50
CA LYS A 156 18.37 48.39 1.83
C LYS A 156 17.51 49.58 1.38
N PHE A 157 16.30 49.33 0.87
CA PHE A 157 15.52 50.33 0.16
C PHE A 157 14.22 50.75 0.84
N ILE A 158 13.68 49.96 1.78
CA ILE A 158 12.39 50.27 2.41
C ILE A 158 12.60 50.72 3.85
N SER A 159 12.10 51.92 4.17
CA SER A 159 12.16 52.46 5.52
C SER A 159 11.32 51.62 6.50
N LYS A 160 11.78 51.54 7.74
CA LYS A 160 11.13 50.76 8.81
C LYS A 160 9.67 51.15 9.02
N ASN A 161 9.38 52.46 8.99
CA ASN A 161 8.05 52.99 9.23
C ASN A 161 7.08 52.58 8.10
N ILE A 162 7.54 52.63 6.84
CA ILE A 162 6.72 52.21 5.69
C ILE A 162 6.39 50.72 5.80
N SER A 163 7.38 49.87 6.10
CA SER A 163 7.14 48.43 6.24
C SER A 163 6.15 48.09 7.36
N ILE A 164 6.21 48.79 8.50
CA ILE A 164 5.28 48.58 9.62
C ILE A 164 3.86 49.03 9.23
N ILE A 165 3.71 50.21 8.61
CA ILE A 165 2.41 50.72 8.17
C ILE A 165 1.78 49.76 7.14
N SER A 166 2.55 49.32 6.14
CA SER A 166 2.06 48.36 5.14
C SER A 166 1.64 47.03 5.77
N ALA A 167 2.39 46.52 6.74
CA ALA A 167 2.03 45.28 7.44
C ALA A 167 0.73 45.42 8.24
N ILE A 168 0.50 46.56 8.89
CA ILE A 168 -0.75 46.84 9.63
C ILE A 168 -1.94 46.94 8.66
N ILE A 169 -1.78 47.64 7.53
CA ILE A 169 -2.83 47.76 6.51
C ILE A 169 -3.20 46.36 5.97
N LEU A 170 -2.20 45.56 5.61
CA LEU A 170 -2.43 44.18 5.14
C LEU A 170 -3.09 43.32 6.22
N PHE A 171 -2.68 43.44 7.48
CA PHE A 171 -3.28 42.70 8.59
C PHE A 171 -4.77 43.04 8.76
N ILE A 172 -5.13 44.33 8.69
CA ILE A 172 -6.53 44.77 8.78
C ILE A 172 -7.31 44.27 7.55
N GLY A 173 -6.80 44.52 6.34
CA GLY A 173 -7.49 44.14 5.09
C GLY A 173 -7.71 42.63 4.96
N PHE A 174 -6.67 41.83 5.18
CA PHE A 174 -6.76 40.38 5.13
C PHE A 174 -7.52 39.80 6.33
N GLY A 175 -7.49 40.46 7.49
CA GLY A 175 -8.32 40.11 8.64
C GLY A 175 -9.81 40.28 8.36
N ILE A 176 -10.20 41.39 7.73
CA ILE A 176 -11.58 41.63 7.30
C ILE A 176 -12.00 40.57 6.28
N PHE A 177 -11.17 40.34 5.24
CA PHE A 177 -11.46 39.29 4.24
C PHE A 177 -11.71 37.95 4.92
N LYS A 178 -10.82 37.53 5.82
CA LYS A 178 -10.90 36.25 6.53
C LYS A 178 -12.18 36.08 7.37
N LEU A 179 -12.69 37.17 7.93
CA LEU A 179 -13.95 37.15 8.70
C LEU A 179 -15.19 37.11 7.79
N THR A 180 -15.11 37.70 6.61
CA THR A 180 -16.25 37.80 5.67
C THR A 180 -16.35 36.62 4.69
N SER A 181 -15.23 36.00 4.32
CA SER A 181 -15.19 34.91 3.36
C SER A 181 -15.63 33.59 4.01
N HIS A 182 -16.72 33.00 3.52
CA HIS A 182 -17.25 31.73 4.02
C HIS A 182 -16.77 30.49 3.24
N SER A 183 -16.04 30.69 2.13
CA SER A 183 -15.56 29.60 1.26
C SER A 183 -14.08 29.33 1.48
N TYR A 184 -13.76 28.40 2.39
CA TYR A 184 -12.39 27.90 2.56
C TYR A 184 -12.28 26.51 1.92
N HIS A 185 -11.81 26.46 0.68
CA HIS A 185 -11.33 25.20 0.13
C HIS A 185 -10.05 24.80 0.88
N THR A 186 -9.99 23.57 1.39
CA THR A 186 -8.80 23.04 2.08
C THR A 186 -7.55 23.12 1.19
N GLN A 187 -7.73 22.99 -0.14
CA GLN A 187 -6.71 23.14 -1.17
C GLN A 187 -6.00 24.52 -1.14
N ASP A 188 -6.70 25.58 -0.73
CA ASP A 188 -6.23 26.97 -0.69
C ASP A 188 -5.47 27.33 0.60
N SER A 189 -5.28 26.36 1.50
CA SER A 189 -4.47 26.54 2.70
C SER A 189 -2.98 26.61 2.36
N ASN A 190 -2.22 27.42 3.11
CA ASN A 190 -0.76 27.32 3.10
C ASN A 190 -0.35 25.89 3.51
N LYS A 191 0.60 25.28 2.78
CA LYS A 191 0.91 23.86 2.96
C LYS A 191 1.48 23.52 4.34
N ILE A 192 2.29 24.41 4.93
CA ILE A 192 2.80 24.22 6.30
C ILE A 192 1.64 24.32 7.30
N ALA A 193 0.76 25.31 7.15
CA ALA A 193 -0.39 25.46 8.02
C ALA A 193 -1.34 24.26 7.92
N TYR A 194 -1.58 23.75 6.70
CA TYR A 194 -2.35 22.54 6.48
C TYR A 194 -1.73 21.34 7.20
N LEU A 195 -0.44 21.07 6.98
CA LEU A 195 0.27 19.94 7.60
C LEU A 195 0.16 19.98 9.13
N VAL A 196 0.42 21.13 9.74
CA VAL A 196 0.35 21.29 11.19
C VAL A 196 -1.07 21.12 11.71
N ASN A 197 -2.06 21.72 11.04
CA ASN A 197 -3.47 21.64 11.44
C ASN A 197 -4.01 20.22 11.32
N ASP A 198 -3.70 19.53 10.23
CA ASP A 198 -4.17 18.17 9.98
C ASP A 198 -3.53 17.16 10.94
N VAL A 199 -2.22 17.27 11.21
CA VAL A 199 -1.53 16.49 12.25
C VAL A 199 -2.14 16.75 13.64
N TYR A 200 -2.48 18.00 13.95
CA TYR A 200 -3.14 18.34 15.21
C TYR A 200 -4.55 17.72 15.28
N LYS A 201 -5.36 17.84 14.23
CA LYS A 201 -6.71 17.25 14.14
C LYS A 201 -6.64 15.73 14.33
N PHE A 202 -5.73 15.06 13.62
CA PHE A 202 -5.49 13.62 13.77
C PHE A 202 -5.11 13.22 15.19
N LYS A 203 -4.14 13.91 15.81
CA LYS A 203 -3.73 13.61 17.19
C LYS A 203 -4.85 13.86 18.20
N LYS A 204 -5.61 14.94 18.02
CA LYS A 204 -6.76 15.26 18.86
C LYS A 204 -7.84 14.18 18.73
N GLU A 205 -8.21 13.81 17.51
CA GLU A 205 -9.19 12.75 17.24
C GLU A 205 -8.72 11.40 17.81
N LYS A 206 -7.44 11.05 17.63
CA LYS A 206 -6.87 9.84 18.22
C LYS A 206 -6.94 9.84 19.75
N ASN A 207 -6.64 10.96 20.39
CA ASN A 207 -6.76 11.11 21.84
C ASN A 207 -8.23 11.00 22.30
N GLU A 208 -9.16 11.60 21.56
CA GLU A 208 -10.60 11.46 21.82
C GLU A 208 -11.04 10.00 21.68
N LEU A 209 -10.64 9.31 20.60
CA LEU A 209 -10.95 7.89 20.37
C LEU A 209 -10.38 6.98 21.46
N ASN A 210 -9.14 7.22 21.90
CA ASN A 210 -8.50 6.48 22.99
C ASN A 210 -9.13 6.75 24.37
N SER A 211 -9.75 7.93 24.56
CA SER A 211 -10.42 8.28 25.81
C SER A 211 -11.76 7.55 26.00
N TYR A 212 -12.36 7.02 24.94
CA TYR A 212 -13.54 6.18 25.09
C TYR A 212 -13.18 4.93 25.87
N LEU A 213 -13.85 4.74 27.01
CA LEU A 213 -13.69 3.57 27.88
C LEU A 213 -14.30 2.33 27.21
N PHE A 214 -13.62 1.81 26.19
CA PHE A 214 -13.92 0.53 25.57
C PHE A 214 -13.62 -0.65 26.49
N SER A 215 -12.82 -0.45 27.54
CA SER A 215 -12.38 -1.47 28.49
C SER A 215 -13.51 -2.21 29.21
N LYS A 216 -14.75 -1.68 29.18
CA LYS A 216 -15.94 -2.35 29.75
C LYS A 216 -16.73 -3.17 28.74
N ARG A 217 -16.47 -3.04 27.44
CA ARG A 217 -17.15 -3.81 26.39
C ARG A 217 -16.38 -5.10 26.12
N THR A 218 -17.13 -6.19 25.97
CA THR A 218 -16.58 -7.52 25.65
C THR A 218 -17.19 -8.10 24.37
N ASP A 219 -18.19 -7.42 23.82
CA ASP A 219 -19.00 -7.86 22.69
C ASP A 219 -18.27 -7.70 21.34
N TYR A 220 -18.74 -8.46 20.35
CA TYR A 220 -18.30 -8.45 18.95
C TYR A 220 -19.40 -7.80 18.09
N PRO A 221 -19.40 -6.47 17.92
CA PRO A 221 -20.54 -5.72 17.37
C PRO A 221 -20.80 -5.96 15.89
N LEU A 222 -19.85 -6.57 15.17
CA LEU A 222 -20.02 -6.96 13.77
C LEU A 222 -20.55 -8.39 13.60
N LEU A 223 -20.55 -9.19 14.66
CA LEU A 223 -20.92 -10.60 14.60
C LEU A 223 -22.41 -10.74 14.27
N LYS A 224 -22.70 -11.45 13.18
CA LYS A 224 -24.05 -11.69 12.67
C LYS A 224 -24.17 -13.09 12.09
N PRO A 225 -25.37 -13.71 12.13
CA PRO A 225 -25.62 -14.97 11.45
C PRO A 225 -25.26 -14.90 9.96
N PHE A 226 -24.51 -15.88 9.47
CA PHE A 226 -24.10 -15.97 8.05
C PHE A 226 -25.30 -16.05 7.11
N ASN A 227 -26.39 -16.71 7.54
CA ASN A 227 -27.61 -16.86 6.75
C ASN A 227 -28.33 -15.54 6.45
N GLU A 228 -28.02 -14.44 7.15
CA GLU A 228 -28.51 -13.09 6.81
C GLU A 228 -27.87 -12.54 5.53
N THR A 229 -26.75 -13.10 5.07
CA THR A 229 -26.13 -12.71 3.80
C THR A 229 -26.86 -13.42 2.65
N GLU A 230 -27.57 -12.65 1.83
CA GLU A 230 -28.27 -13.18 0.66
C GLU A 230 -27.32 -13.69 -0.42
N ASP A 231 -27.75 -14.68 -1.20
CA ASP A 231 -27.00 -15.09 -2.40
C ASP A 231 -27.56 -14.35 -3.59
N VAL A 232 -26.85 -13.30 -3.99
CA VAL A 232 -27.22 -12.41 -5.09
C VAL A 232 -26.63 -12.85 -6.43
N LEU A 233 -25.73 -13.84 -6.45
CA LEU A 233 -25.00 -14.26 -7.64
C LEU A 233 -25.61 -15.50 -8.29
N ALA A 234 -26.13 -16.47 -7.52
CA ALA A 234 -26.73 -17.69 -8.07
C ALA A 234 -27.71 -17.48 -9.23
N PRO A 235 -28.59 -16.45 -9.24
CA PRO A 235 -29.51 -16.21 -10.37
C PRO A 235 -28.84 -15.94 -11.72
N PHE A 236 -27.53 -15.73 -11.77
CA PHE A 236 -26.75 -15.46 -12.98
C PHE A 236 -25.88 -16.64 -13.39
N PHE A 237 -25.71 -17.65 -12.55
CA PHE A 237 -24.76 -18.75 -12.76
C PHE A 237 -25.46 -20.08 -13.05
N LYS A 238 -24.86 -20.86 -13.96
CA LYS A 238 -25.11 -22.29 -14.09
C LYS A 238 -24.23 -23.00 -13.07
N ILE A 239 -24.82 -23.36 -11.93
CA ILE A 239 -24.12 -24.02 -10.83
C ILE A 239 -23.67 -25.42 -11.27
N ALA A 240 -22.36 -25.66 -11.24
CA ALA A 240 -21.75 -26.97 -11.48
C ALA A 240 -21.74 -27.81 -10.19
N ASN A 241 -21.48 -29.12 -10.31
CA ASN A 241 -21.35 -30.01 -9.14
C ASN A 241 -20.03 -29.75 -8.36
N GLU A 242 -18.96 -29.42 -9.09
CA GLU A 242 -17.65 -29.18 -8.52
C GLU A 242 -17.46 -27.70 -8.19
N LYS A 243 -16.78 -27.43 -7.07
CA LYS A 243 -16.46 -26.07 -6.63
C LYS A 243 -15.65 -25.35 -7.73
N PRO A 244 -15.99 -24.11 -8.11
CA PRO A 244 -15.29 -23.40 -9.16
C PRO A 244 -13.93 -22.90 -8.67
N ASN A 245 -12.99 -22.73 -9.59
CA ASN A 245 -11.81 -21.89 -9.35
C ASN A 245 -12.23 -20.43 -9.30
N ILE A 246 -11.49 -19.63 -8.53
CA ILE A 246 -11.78 -18.22 -8.34
C ILE A 246 -10.47 -17.46 -8.55
N ILE A 247 -10.51 -16.48 -9.46
CA ILE A 247 -9.38 -15.62 -9.76
C ILE A 247 -9.81 -14.17 -9.54
N ILE A 248 -9.18 -13.49 -8.59
CA ILE A 248 -9.36 -12.06 -8.38
C ILE A 248 -8.18 -11.35 -9.03
N ILE A 249 -8.44 -10.46 -9.98
CA ILE A 249 -7.45 -9.58 -10.60
C ILE A 249 -7.68 -8.18 -10.07
N ILE A 250 -6.76 -7.72 -9.23
CA ILE A 250 -6.71 -6.37 -8.69
C ILE A 250 -5.80 -5.55 -9.59
N VAL A 251 -6.36 -4.57 -10.29
CA VAL A 251 -5.64 -3.76 -11.27
C VAL A 251 -5.21 -2.44 -10.64
N GLU A 252 -3.90 -2.26 -10.46
CA GLU A 252 -3.29 -1.04 -9.92
C GLU A 252 -3.79 0.19 -10.69
N GLY A 253 -4.26 1.20 -9.94
CA GLY A 253 -4.65 2.51 -10.45
C GLY A 253 -5.87 2.52 -11.38
N LEU A 254 -6.56 1.40 -11.61
CA LEU A 254 -7.68 1.33 -12.55
C LEU A 254 -8.96 1.97 -12.00
N GLY A 255 -9.06 3.29 -12.14
CA GLY A 255 -10.30 4.03 -11.89
C GLY A 255 -11.34 3.85 -13.00
N ALA A 256 -12.62 4.01 -12.66
CA ALA A 256 -13.74 3.94 -13.61
C ALA A 256 -13.68 5.04 -14.69
N GLU A 257 -12.90 6.10 -14.47
CA GLU A 257 -12.66 7.13 -15.49
C GLU A 257 -11.85 6.63 -16.69
N PHE A 258 -11.08 5.54 -16.56
CA PHE A 258 -10.19 5.01 -17.60
C PHE A 258 -10.79 3.88 -18.42
N VAL A 259 -12.04 3.49 -18.13
CA VAL A 259 -12.74 2.40 -18.82
C VAL A 259 -14.05 2.88 -19.43
N GLY A 260 -14.44 2.28 -20.53
CA GLY A 260 -15.68 2.50 -21.25
C GLY A 260 -15.88 3.97 -21.60
N SER A 261 -17.02 4.51 -21.18
CA SER A 261 -17.39 5.90 -21.44
C SER A 261 -16.86 6.91 -20.41
N GLY A 262 -15.91 6.50 -19.55
CA GLY A 262 -15.25 7.37 -18.58
C GLY A 262 -14.55 8.56 -19.22
N SER A 263 -14.27 9.61 -18.43
CA SER A 263 -13.67 10.86 -18.92
C SER A 263 -12.34 10.67 -19.62
N TYR A 264 -11.55 9.67 -19.17
CA TYR A 264 -10.25 9.28 -19.69
C TYR A 264 -10.28 7.87 -20.33
N GLY A 265 -11.46 7.41 -20.77
CA GLY A 265 -11.66 6.10 -21.39
C GLY A 265 -11.13 6.02 -22.82
N GLY A 266 -11.05 4.79 -23.36
CA GLY A 266 -10.60 4.51 -24.73
C GLY A 266 -9.21 3.87 -24.85
N PHE A 267 -8.51 3.68 -23.73
CA PHE A 267 -7.19 3.02 -23.67
C PHE A 267 -7.21 1.64 -22.98
N THR A 268 -8.41 1.08 -22.79
CA THR A 268 -8.64 -0.24 -22.17
C THR A 268 -9.60 -1.09 -23.02
N PRO A 269 -9.32 -1.29 -24.33
CA PRO A 269 -10.27 -1.89 -25.26
C PRO A 269 -10.74 -3.31 -24.88
N TYR A 270 -9.89 -4.13 -24.25
CA TYR A 270 -10.28 -5.47 -23.82
C TYR A 270 -11.25 -5.42 -22.64
N LEU A 271 -10.94 -4.66 -21.59
CA LEU A 271 -11.82 -4.47 -20.44
C LEU A 271 -13.16 -3.83 -20.85
N ASP A 272 -13.15 -2.92 -21.80
CA ASP A 272 -14.38 -2.34 -22.39
C ASP A 272 -15.23 -3.40 -23.06
N SER A 273 -14.60 -4.30 -23.83
CA SER A 273 -15.28 -5.43 -24.46
C SER A 273 -15.83 -6.44 -23.43
N LEU A 274 -15.23 -6.51 -22.24
CA LEU A 274 -15.60 -7.44 -21.18
C LEU A 274 -16.83 -6.96 -20.39
N MET A 275 -17.14 -5.66 -20.40
CA MET A 275 -18.30 -5.09 -19.70
C MET A 275 -19.62 -5.75 -20.10
N SER A 276 -19.83 -6.01 -21.40
CA SER A 276 -21.07 -6.62 -21.92
C SER A 276 -21.12 -8.15 -21.74
N LYS A 277 -19.97 -8.77 -21.46
CA LYS A 277 -19.78 -10.20 -21.25
C LYS A 277 -19.81 -10.60 -19.77
N SER A 278 -19.97 -9.62 -18.87
CA SER A 278 -19.83 -9.79 -17.42
C SER A 278 -21.09 -9.38 -16.67
N LEU A 279 -21.13 -9.70 -15.39
CA LEU A 279 -21.87 -8.92 -14.41
C LEU A 279 -21.01 -7.68 -14.08
N TYR A 280 -21.49 -6.49 -14.43
CA TYR A 280 -20.71 -5.26 -14.35
C TYR A 280 -21.38 -4.22 -13.46
N TRP A 281 -20.67 -3.69 -12.47
CA TRP A 281 -21.16 -2.61 -11.62
C TRP A 281 -20.60 -1.28 -12.10
N GLU A 282 -21.48 -0.40 -12.56
CA GLU A 282 -21.14 0.96 -13.01
C GLU A 282 -20.76 1.84 -11.83
N ASN A 283 -21.42 1.64 -10.69
CA ASN A 283 -21.27 2.47 -9.49
C ASN A 283 -20.62 1.66 -8.36
N PHE A 284 -19.34 1.37 -8.51
CA PHE A 284 -18.58 0.58 -7.55
C PHE A 284 -17.42 1.39 -6.97
N VAL A 285 -17.21 1.30 -5.66
CA VAL A 285 -16.19 2.11 -4.99
C VAL A 285 -15.15 1.27 -4.25
N SER A 286 -13.89 1.64 -4.39
CA SER A 286 -12.83 1.18 -3.52
C SER A 286 -13.04 1.77 -2.12
N ASN A 287 -12.77 0.97 -1.10
CA ASN A 287 -12.89 1.42 0.29
C ASN A 287 -11.73 2.34 0.73
N ALA A 288 -10.65 2.41 -0.07
CA ALA A 288 -9.51 3.28 0.17
C ALA A 288 -9.01 3.94 -1.13
N GLY A 289 -8.43 5.13 -1.01
CA GLY A 289 -7.90 5.91 -2.14
C GLY A 289 -6.43 5.60 -2.49
N ARG A 290 -5.91 4.48 -1.98
CA ARG A 290 -4.55 3.93 -2.15
C ARG A 290 -4.58 2.41 -1.95
N THR A 291 -3.57 1.72 -2.47
CA THR A 291 -3.43 0.27 -2.52
C THR A 291 -3.56 -0.45 -1.17
N PHE A 292 -2.99 0.09 -0.09
CA PHE A 292 -2.97 -0.56 1.24
C PHE A 292 -4.36 -1.02 1.76
N GLY A 293 -5.45 -0.42 1.29
CA GLY A 293 -6.80 -0.77 1.72
C GLY A 293 -7.46 -1.92 0.96
N VAL A 294 -6.92 -2.34 -0.19
CA VAL A 294 -7.63 -3.24 -1.12
C VAL A 294 -7.76 -4.66 -0.58
N LEU A 295 -6.67 -5.29 -0.12
CA LEU A 295 -6.68 -6.69 0.32
C LEU A 295 -7.61 -6.91 1.52
N PRO A 296 -7.54 -6.13 2.62
CA PRO A 296 -8.44 -6.32 3.75
C PRO A 296 -9.91 -6.09 3.38
N SER A 297 -10.17 -5.13 2.47
CA SER A 297 -11.53 -4.78 2.07
C SER A 297 -12.18 -5.84 1.19
N ILE A 298 -11.51 -6.26 0.11
CA ILE A 298 -12.04 -7.26 -0.83
C ILE A 298 -12.07 -8.64 -0.20
N LEU A 299 -11.01 -9.04 0.51
CA LEU A 299 -10.83 -10.42 0.95
C LEU A 299 -11.52 -10.72 2.28
N GLY A 300 -11.78 -9.73 3.12
CA GLY A 300 -12.38 -9.98 4.44
C GLY A 300 -13.46 -8.98 4.84
N SER A 301 -13.84 -8.02 3.99
CA SER A 301 -14.80 -6.97 4.37
C SER A 301 -14.41 -6.31 5.71
N LEU A 302 -13.12 -6.03 5.88
CA LEU A 302 -12.52 -5.68 7.18
C LEU A 302 -12.54 -4.16 7.44
N PRO A 303 -12.54 -3.74 8.72
CA PRO A 303 -12.40 -2.33 9.09
C PRO A 303 -11.01 -1.78 8.74
N TYR A 304 -10.77 -0.49 8.99
CA TYR A 304 -9.55 0.19 8.58
C TYR A 304 -8.46 0.29 9.65
N GLY A 305 -8.78 0.32 10.94
CA GLY A 305 -7.80 0.75 11.95
C GLY A 305 -7.51 2.26 11.87
N ASP A 306 -6.49 2.74 12.59
CA ASP A 306 -6.18 4.17 12.69
C ASP A 306 -5.28 4.68 11.54
N LYS A 307 -4.42 3.82 10.97
CA LYS A 307 -3.56 4.12 9.82
C LYS A 307 -3.88 3.30 8.56
N GLY A 308 -4.68 2.26 8.69
CA GLY A 308 -4.89 1.23 7.67
C GLY A 308 -4.77 -0.17 8.29
N PHE A 309 -5.51 -1.16 7.79
CA PHE A 309 -5.61 -2.46 8.46
C PHE A 309 -4.28 -3.21 8.42
N LEU A 310 -3.55 -3.07 7.30
CA LEU A 310 -2.21 -3.64 7.13
C LEU A 310 -1.16 -3.02 8.05
N GLU A 311 -1.43 -1.81 8.58
CA GLU A 311 -0.54 -1.08 9.50
C GLU A 311 -0.80 -1.37 10.98
N LEU A 312 -1.77 -2.24 11.30
CA LEU A 312 -2.03 -2.61 12.69
C LEU A 312 -0.83 -3.36 13.28
N GLU A 313 -0.41 -2.94 14.48
CA GLU A 313 0.70 -3.60 15.20
C GLU A 313 0.38 -5.06 15.49
N LYS A 314 -0.84 -5.33 15.99
CA LYS A 314 -1.41 -6.68 16.10
C LYS A 314 -2.57 -6.81 15.13
N VAL A 315 -2.48 -7.77 14.21
CA VAL A 315 -3.60 -8.11 13.32
C VAL A 315 -4.71 -8.76 14.16
N PRO A 316 -5.90 -8.16 14.27
CA PRO A 316 -7.00 -8.73 15.05
C PRO A 316 -7.48 -10.05 14.44
N SER A 317 -8.10 -10.91 15.25
CA SER A 317 -8.76 -12.12 14.77
C SER A 317 -9.88 -11.79 13.81
N HIS A 318 -9.86 -12.43 12.64
CA HIS A 318 -10.83 -12.22 11.57
C HIS A 318 -10.93 -13.45 10.67
N ILE A 319 -12.00 -13.49 9.88
CA ILE A 319 -12.17 -14.42 8.76
C ILE A 319 -11.97 -13.69 7.43
N SER A 320 -11.56 -14.42 6.41
CA SER A 320 -11.36 -13.91 5.05
C SER A 320 -11.64 -14.99 4.02
N LEU A 321 -11.78 -14.61 2.74
CA LEU A 321 -11.83 -15.54 1.62
C LEU A 321 -10.62 -16.49 1.62
N LEU A 322 -9.41 -15.98 1.89
CA LEU A 322 -8.20 -16.80 1.97
C LEU A 322 -8.33 -17.90 3.02
N SER A 323 -8.62 -17.54 4.26
CA SER A 323 -8.71 -18.51 5.37
C SER A 323 -9.88 -19.49 5.20
N VAL A 324 -11.07 -18.98 4.84
CA VAL A 324 -12.27 -19.82 4.71
C VAL A 324 -12.17 -20.75 3.51
N LEU A 325 -11.68 -20.30 2.35
CA LEU A 325 -11.54 -21.17 1.17
C LEU A 325 -10.47 -22.23 1.39
N LYS A 326 -9.32 -21.87 1.99
CA LYS A 326 -8.28 -22.83 2.36
C LYS A 326 -8.82 -23.94 3.26
N ALA A 327 -9.54 -23.59 4.33
CA ALA A 327 -10.17 -24.56 5.22
C ALA A 327 -11.20 -25.45 4.51
N ASN A 328 -11.62 -25.08 3.30
CA ASN A 328 -12.55 -25.79 2.44
C ASN A 328 -11.90 -26.44 1.21
N ASN A 329 -10.60 -26.77 1.33
CA ASN A 329 -9.76 -27.49 0.37
C ASN A 329 -9.41 -26.71 -0.90
N TYR A 330 -9.53 -25.37 -0.90
CA TYR A 330 -8.91 -24.57 -1.94
C TYR A 330 -7.41 -24.47 -1.71
N THR A 331 -6.64 -24.51 -2.79
CA THR A 331 -5.26 -23.97 -2.75
C THR A 331 -5.35 -22.46 -2.92
N THR A 332 -4.81 -21.71 -1.97
CA THR A 332 -4.88 -20.24 -1.95
C THR A 332 -3.57 -19.60 -2.37
N SER A 333 -3.60 -18.62 -3.26
CA SER A 333 -2.39 -17.92 -3.69
C SER A 333 -2.56 -16.41 -3.80
N PHE A 334 -1.46 -15.69 -3.55
CA PHE A 334 -1.30 -14.27 -3.84
C PHE A 334 -0.11 -14.08 -4.77
N ILE A 335 -0.29 -13.34 -5.86
CA ILE A 335 0.73 -13.11 -6.89
C ILE A 335 0.85 -11.61 -7.14
N THR A 336 2.07 -11.09 -7.09
CA THR A 336 2.40 -9.71 -7.45
C THR A 336 3.81 -9.62 -8.04
N GLY A 337 4.11 -8.54 -8.74
CA GLY A 337 5.44 -8.27 -9.29
C GLY A 337 6.37 -7.54 -8.33
N ASP A 338 5.82 -6.90 -7.27
CA ASP A 338 6.57 -6.16 -6.26
C ASP A 338 6.93 -7.05 -5.06
N ARG A 339 7.53 -6.45 -4.03
CA ARG A 339 7.78 -7.16 -2.77
C ARG A 339 6.53 -7.22 -1.92
N ALA A 340 6.20 -8.40 -1.39
CA ALA A 340 5.05 -8.54 -0.51
C ALA A 340 5.20 -7.76 0.80
N GLU A 341 6.42 -7.38 1.24
CA GLU A 341 6.61 -6.53 2.42
C GLU A 341 6.21 -5.07 2.19
N PHE A 342 6.18 -4.59 0.94
CA PHE A 342 5.72 -3.23 0.65
C PHE A 342 4.25 -3.09 1.08
N ASP A 343 3.94 -2.04 1.85
CA ASP A 343 2.63 -1.82 2.48
C ASP A 343 2.19 -2.95 3.46
N ASN A 344 3.13 -3.74 3.97
CA ASN A 344 2.87 -4.83 4.93
C ASN A 344 1.88 -5.89 4.42
N LYS A 345 1.76 -6.10 3.10
CA LYS A 345 0.84 -7.10 2.51
C LYS A 345 1.13 -8.51 3.05
N ASN A 346 2.41 -8.88 3.14
CA ASN A 346 2.87 -10.17 3.65
C ASN A 346 2.27 -10.52 5.03
N ARG A 347 2.25 -9.58 5.98
CA ARG A 347 1.71 -9.80 7.34
C ARG A 347 0.24 -10.22 7.31
N PHE A 348 -0.55 -9.59 6.44
CA PHE A 348 -1.95 -9.95 6.24
C PHE A 348 -2.11 -11.33 5.58
N LEU A 349 -1.37 -11.58 4.51
CA LEU A 349 -1.41 -12.84 3.77
C LEU A 349 -1.01 -14.03 4.64
N GLU A 350 0.02 -13.86 5.46
CA GLU A 350 0.51 -14.83 6.44
C GLU A 350 -0.49 -15.09 7.56
N ASN A 351 -1.07 -14.03 8.14
CA ASN A 351 -2.08 -14.18 9.19
C ASN A 351 -3.31 -14.94 8.68
N ASN A 352 -3.62 -14.81 7.39
CA ASN A 352 -4.67 -15.55 6.70
C ASN A 352 -4.22 -16.94 6.18
N GLN A 353 -2.99 -17.35 6.46
CA GLN A 353 -2.41 -18.65 6.10
C GLN A 353 -2.46 -18.96 4.60
N THR A 354 -2.27 -17.96 3.75
CA THR A 354 -2.19 -18.13 2.28
C THR A 354 -1.17 -19.22 1.94
N ASP A 355 -1.53 -20.18 1.07
CA ASP A 355 -0.67 -21.33 0.80
C ASP A 355 0.58 -20.96 0.00
N ILE A 356 0.44 -20.03 -0.94
CA ILE A 356 1.47 -19.64 -1.89
C ILE A 356 1.48 -18.12 -2.02
N ILE A 357 2.64 -17.50 -1.76
CA ILE A 357 2.87 -16.08 -2.01
C ILE A 357 3.97 -16.03 -3.08
N ILE A 358 3.66 -15.39 -4.22
CA ILE A 358 4.60 -15.15 -5.31
C ILE A 358 4.80 -13.64 -5.38
N ASP A 359 6.00 -13.20 -5.05
CA ASP A 359 6.42 -11.80 -5.11
C ASP A 359 7.70 -11.66 -5.93
N GLU A 360 8.30 -10.47 -5.96
CA GLU A 360 9.55 -10.16 -6.70
C GLU A 360 10.62 -11.26 -6.56
N SER A 361 10.75 -11.88 -5.38
CA SER A 361 11.80 -12.87 -5.09
C SER A 361 11.62 -14.23 -5.77
N ASN A 362 10.42 -14.51 -6.29
CA ASN A 362 10.05 -15.82 -6.84
C ASN A 362 10.12 -15.90 -8.37
N PHE A 363 10.47 -14.81 -9.05
CA PHE A 363 10.66 -14.76 -10.50
C PHE A 363 12.10 -15.15 -10.86
N GLY A 364 12.27 -16.16 -11.71
CA GLY A 364 13.59 -16.61 -12.19
C GLY A 364 14.07 -15.84 -13.42
N LYS A 365 15.25 -16.20 -13.96
CA LYS A 365 15.90 -15.54 -15.12
C LYS A 365 15.06 -15.48 -16.40
N ASP A 366 14.08 -16.37 -16.55
CA ASP A 366 13.23 -16.41 -17.75
C ASP A 366 12.21 -15.26 -17.76
N PHE A 367 12.08 -14.52 -16.66
CA PHE A 367 11.20 -13.36 -16.53
C PHE A 367 11.96 -12.05 -16.62
N ILE A 368 11.39 -11.09 -17.35
CA ILE A 368 12.02 -9.78 -17.59
C ILE A 368 11.54 -8.80 -16.53
N LYS A 369 12.46 -8.36 -15.67
CA LYS A 369 12.19 -7.31 -14.69
C LYS A 369 12.16 -5.94 -15.36
N THR A 370 11.34 -5.01 -14.84
CA THR A 370 11.36 -3.61 -15.29
C THR A 370 12.75 -2.99 -15.11
N GLU A 371 13.12 -2.11 -16.04
CA GLU A 371 14.43 -1.45 -15.99
C GLU A 371 14.61 -0.64 -14.70
N LYS A 372 15.85 -0.60 -14.22
CA LYS A 372 16.20 0.19 -13.05
C LYS A 372 16.36 1.65 -13.45
N ASN A 373 15.85 2.55 -12.62
CA ASN A 373 16.14 3.98 -12.76
C ASN A 373 17.62 4.29 -12.41
N ILE A 374 18.00 5.57 -12.51
CA ILE A 374 19.39 6.03 -12.32
C ILE A 374 19.98 5.66 -10.93
N ASP A 375 19.14 5.47 -9.92
CA ASP A 375 19.53 5.06 -8.56
C ASP A 375 19.46 3.54 -8.33
N GLY A 376 19.27 2.77 -9.40
CA GLY A 376 19.18 1.32 -9.36
C GLY A 376 17.85 0.78 -8.85
N PHE A 377 16.81 1.62 -8.72
CA PHE A 377 15.49 1.22 -8.24
C PHE A 377 14.59 0.69 -9.37
N SER A 378 13.87 -0.38 -9.09
CA SER A 378 12.81 -0.95 -9.94
C SER A 378 11.72 -1.48 -9.01
N TRP A 379 10.45 -1.27 -9.38
CA TRP A 379 9.32 -1.80 -8.62
C TRP A 379 9.25 -3.32 -8.64
N GLY A 380 9.74 -3.95 -9.70
CA GLY A 380 9.58 -5.39 -9.89
C GLY A 380 9.24 -5.79 -11.31
N TYR A 381 8.37 -6.78 -11.44
CA TYR A 381 7.96 -7.36 -12.71
C TYR A 381 6.66 -6.71 -13.23
N ALA A 382 6.64 -6.44 -14.53
CA ALA A 382 5.48 -5.84 -15.19
C ALA A 382 4.33 -6.85 -15.38
N ASP A 383 3.13 -6.35 -15.66
CA ASP A 383 1.88 -7.13 -15.64
C ASP A 383 1.90 -8.39 -16.51
N GLU A 384 2.46 -8.34 -17.73
CA GLU A 384 2.60 -9.53 -18.59
C GLU A 384 3.36 -10.66 -17.89
N GLN A 385 4.42 -10.31 -17.16
CA GLN A 385 5.27 -11.26 -16.45
C GLN A 385 4.55 -11.85 -15.23
N ILE A 386 3.77 -11.04 -14.50
CA ILE A 386 2.92 -11.50 -13.39
C ILE A 386 1.92 -12.55 -13.87
N PHE A 387 1.27 -12.29 -15.02
CA PHE A 387 0.32 -13.22 -15.61
C PHE A 387 0.99 -14.47 -16.19
N GLU A 388 2.14 -14.35 -16.85
CA GLU A 388 2.96 -15.50 -17.30
C GLU A 388 3.34 -16.39 -16.12
N LYS A 389 3.81 -15.78 -15.02
CA LYS A 389 4.21 -16.49 -13.81
C LYS A 389 3.02 -17.25 -13.22
N THR A 390 1.85 -16.64 -13.21
CA THR A 390 0.61 -17.28 -12.75
C THR A 390 0.27 -18.50 -13.60
N LEU A 391 0.31 -18.38 -14.93
CA LEU A 391 -0.04 -19.46 -15.86
C LEU A 391 0.93 -20.65 -15.79
N THR A 392 2.21 -20.39 -15.53
CA THR A 392 3.29 -21.40 -15.53
C THR A 392 3.51 -22.06 -14.17
N THR A 393 3.17 -21.39 -13.07
CA THR A 393 3.42 -21.93 -11.72
C THR A 393 2.45 -23.04 -11.33
N PHE A 394 1.26 -23.08 -11.92
CA PHE A 394 0.14 -23.83 -11.37
C PHE A 394 -0.35 -24.96 -12.27
N ASP A 395 -0.28 -26.19 -11.74
CA ASP A 395 -0.85 -27.38 -12.36
C ASP A 395 -2.39 -27.35 -12.33
N ALA A 396 -3.00 -27.43 -13.51
CA ALA A 396 -4.43 -27.51 -13.73
C ALA A 396 -5.13 -28.63 -12.94
N LYS A 397 -4.41 -29.68 -12.55
CA LYS A 397 -4.98 -30.83 -11.83
C LYS A 397 -5.21 -30.59 -10.33
N LYS A 398 -4.67 -29.51 -9.75
CA LYS A 398 -4.81 -29.20 -8.32
C LYS A 398 -5.91 -28.17 -8.07
N GLN A 399 -7.16 -28.61 -8.17
CA GLN A 399 -8.38 -27.81 -7.98
C GLN A 399 -9.17 -28.21 -6.72
N PRO A 400 -10.00 -27.31 -6.16
CA PRO A 400 -10.22 -25.93 -6.61
C PRO A 400 -9.14 -24.95 -6.14
N ARG A 401 -9.02 -23.81 -6.83
CA ARG A 401 -8.02 -22.76 -6.55
C ARG A 401 -8.65 -21.41 -6.27
N PHE A 402 -8.00 -20.64 -5.41
CA PHE A 402 -8.33 -19.24 -5.14
C PHE A 402 -7.07 -18.39 -5.29
N ASP A 403 -6.99 -17.67 -6.40
CA ASP A 403 -5.81 -16.91 -6.80
C ASP A 403 -6.12 -15.41 -6.76
N VAL A 404 -5.34 -14.65 -6.00
CA VAL A 404 -5.42 -13.19 -5.95
C VAL A 404 -4.19 -12.64 -6.66
N ILE A 405 -4.40 -12.06 -7.83
CA ILE A 405 -3.37 -11.48 -8.68
C ILE A 405 -3.47 -9.97 -8.55
N MET A 406 -2.37 -9.31 -8.21
CA MET A 406 -2.30 -7.86 -8.13
C MET A 406 -1.27 -7.33 -9.13
N THR A 407 -1.74 -6.49 -10.06
CA THR A 407 -0.89 -5.88 -11.09
C THR A 407 -0.02 -4.77 -10.49
N LEU A 408 0.95 -4.26 -11.27
CA LEU A 408 1.97 -3.31 -10.81
C LEU A 408 2.25 -2.19 -11.80
N SER A 409 2.11 -2.44 -13.11
CA SER A 409 2.65 -1.54 -14.15
C SER A 409 2.08 -0.12 -14.11
N ASN A 410 0.81 0.07 -13.75
CA ASN A 410 0.12 1.36 -13.62
C ASN A 410 0.59 2.20 -12.41
N HIS A 411 1.88 2.25 -12.15
CA HIS A 411 2.48 2.97 -11.04
C HIS A 411 3.64 3.84 -11.53
N GLU A 412 3.84 5.02 -10.93
CA GLU A 412 4.99 5.89 -11.24
C GLU A 412 6.31 5.13 -11.08
N PRO A 413 7.28 5.25 -12.01
CA PRO A 413 7.33 6.22 -13.12
C PRO A 413 6.73 5.72 -14.46
N PHE A 414 5.82 4.74 -14.45
CA PHE A 414 5.14 4.20 -15.64
C PHE A 414 6.13 3.53 -16.62
N GLU A 415 6.99 2.69 -16.06
CA GLU A 415 8.01 1.94 -16.80
C GLU A 415 7.61 0.47 -16.96
N PHE A 416 7.69 -0.03 -18.20
CA PHE A 416 7.34 -1.39 -18.57
C PHE A 416 8.07 -1.79 -19.87
N PRO A 417 8.26 -3.11 -20.14
CA PRO A 417 8.89 -3.56 -21.38
C PRO A 417 8.15 -3.09 -22.64
N GLU A 418 8.90 -2.75 -23.69
CA GLU A 418 8.35 -2.31 -24.99
C GLU A 418 7.52 -1.02 -24.94
N LYS A 419 7.80 -0.11 -23.99
CA LYS A 419 7.10 1.16 -23.78
C LYS A 419 6.90 1.96 -25.06
N GLU A 420 7.93 2.13 -25.88
CA GLU A 420 7.87 2.88 -27.15
C GLU A 420 6.85 2.31 -28.13
N SER A 421 6.67 0.98 -28.16
CA SER A 421 5.66 0.34 -29.00
C SER A 421 4.25 0.71 -28.55
N PHE A 422 4.00 0.73 -27.23
CA PHE A 422 2.71 1.12 -26.69
C PHE A 422 2.43 2.62 -26.84
N ILE A 423 3.46 3.47 -26.78
CA ILE A 423 3.36 4.89 -27.12
C ILE A 423 2.89 5.08 -28.58
N GLN A 424 3.40 4.29 -29.53
CA GLN A 424 2.93 4.32 -30.93
C GLN A 424 1.50 3.80 -31.10
N LYS A 425 1.10 2.80 -30.29
CA LYS A 425 -0.29 2.32 -30.26
C LYS A 425 -1.25 3.40 -29.73
N VAL A 426 -0.84 4.18 -28.73
CA VAL A 426 -1.60 5.35 -28.27
C VAL A 426 -1.81 6.33 -29.41
N ASP A 427 -0.76 6.70 -30.15
CA ASP A 427 -0.88 7.60 -31.31
C ASP A 427 -1.87 7.06 -32.36
N SER A 428 -1.78 5.76 -32.64
CA SER A 428 -2.66 5.09 -33.61
C SER A 428 -4.13 5.09 -33.16
N LEU A 429 -4.39 4.85 -31.87
CA LEU A 429 -5.73 4.89 -31.30
C LEU A 429 -6.32 6.30 -31.36
N VAL A 430 -5.54 7.32 -31.03
CA VAL A 430 -5.97 8.73 -31.05
C VAL A 430 -6.32 9.17 -32.47
N GLN A 431 -5.56 8.75 -33.48
CA GLN A 431 -5.84 9.04 -34.88
C GLN A 431 -7.12 8.39 -35.40
N THR A 432 -7.50 7.22 -34.86
CA THR A 432 -8.61 6.42 -35.38
C THR A 432 -9.90 6.53 -34.56
N ASN A 433 -9.80 6.93 -33.29
CA ASN A 433 -10.93 7.03 -32.38
C ASN A 433 -11.35 8.49 -32.15
N HIS A 434 -12.24 9.00 -33.00
CA HIS A 434 -12.80 10.35 -32.86
C HIS A 434 -13.85 10.50 -31.74
N SER A 435 -14.08 9.46 -30.93
CA SER A 435 -15.03 9.48 -29.81
C SER A 435 -14.38 9.70 -28.43
N LEU A 436 -13.05 9.88 -28.40
CA LEU A 436 -12.32 10.20 -27.18
C LEU A 436 -12.81 11.54 -26.61
N LYS A 437 -13.05 11.58 -25.29
CA LYS A 437 -13.49 12.79 -24.57
C LYS A 437 -12.32 13.61 -24.02
N ILE A 438 -11.10 13.32 -24.48
CA ILE A 438 -9.84 13.82 -23.95
C ILE A 438 -9.22 14.75 -25.00
N SER A 439 -8.67 15.89 -24.59
CA SER A 439 -7.99 16.80 -25.53
C SER A 439 -6.60 16.30 -25.96
N ASP A 440 -6.13 16.73 -27.14
CA ASP A 440 -4.79 16.38 -27.64
C ASP A 440 -3.65 16.78 -26.67
N ASN A 441 -3.84 17.91 -25.96
CA ASN A 441 -2.88 18.38 -24.95
C ASN A 441 -2.84 17.46 -23.73
N GLU A 442 -3.98 16.98 -23.25
CA GLU A 442 -4.05 16.01 -22.15
C GLU A 442 -3.47 14.65 -22.57
N ILE A 443 -3.78 14.18 -23.79
CA ILE A 443 -3.18 12.97 -24.36
C ILE A 443 -1.66 13.08 -24.37
N THR A 444 -1.12 14.20 -24.84
CA THR A 444 0.32 14.45 -24.87
C THR A 444 0.92 14.49 -23.46
N SER A 445 0.23 15.13 -22.51
CA SER A 445 0.71 15.31 -21.13
C SER A 445 0.74 14.00 -20.34
N TYR A 446 -0.18 13.07 -20.63
CA TYR A 446 -0.34 11.81 -19.90
C TYR A 446 -0.08 10.59 -20.79
N LYS A 447 0.71 10.75 -21.86
CA LYS A 447 0.91 9.71 -22.88
C LYS A 447 1.45 8.40 -22.32
N ASP A 448 2.44 8.49 -21.42
CA ASP A 448 3.02 7.34 -20.73
C ASP A 448 1.98 6.58 -19.90
N ILE A 449 1.08 7.31 -19.25
CA ILE A 449 -0.02 6.73 -18.48
C ILE A 449 -0.98 5.97 -19.39
N PHE A 450 -1.39 6.56 -20.52
CA PHE A 450 -2.27 5.90 -21.49
C PHE A 450 -1.60 4.67 -22.13
N ALA A 451 -0.29 4.73 -22.40
CA ALA A 451 0.47 3.59 -22.90
C ALA A 451 0.53 2.46 -21.87
N THR A 452 0.68 2.79 -20.59
CA THR A 452 0.70 1.81 -19.48
C THR A 452 -0.67 1.19 -19.25
N LEU A 453 -1.76 1.96 -19.33
CA LEU A 453 -3.13 1.45 -19.28
C LEU A 453 -3.38 0.45 -20.42
N LEU A 454 -2.93 0.76 -21.63
CA LEU A 454 -3.05 -0.12 -22.78
C LEU A 454 -2.17 -1.38 -22.65
N TYR A 455 -0.99 -1.26 -22.06
CA TYR A 455 -0.12 -2.40 -21.72
C TYR A 455 -0.84 -3.34 -20.73
N THR A 456 -1.33 -2.79 -19.63
CA THR A 456 -2.08 -3.52 -18.60
C THR A 456 -3.30 -4.23 -19.19
N ASP A 457 -4.10 -3.53 -20.00
CA ASP A 457 -5.28 -4.08 -20.68
C ASP A 457 -4.90 -5.23 -21.64
N THR A 458 -3.82 -5.06 -22.40
CA THR A 458 -3.27 -6.09 -23.30
C THR A 458 -2.79 -7.31 -22.52
N SER A 459 -2.14 -7.12 -21.38
CA SER A 459 -1.68 -8.22 -20.53
C SER A 459 -2.82 -8.98 -19.89
N ILE A 460 -3.89 -8.30 -19.45
CA ILE A 460 -5.13 -8.94 -19.00
C ILE A 460 -5.76 -9.73 -20.15
N LYS A 461 -5.84 -9.16 -21.36
CA LYS A 461 -6.35 -9.87 -22.55
C LYS A 461 -5.57 -11.17 -22.80
N ASN A 462 -4.24 -11.09 -22.84
CA ASN A 462 -3.36 -12.23 -23.09
C ASN A 462 -3.54 -13.31 -22.01
N PHE A 463 -3.61 -12.91 -20.73
CA PHE A 463 -3.87 -13.81 -19.62
C PHE A 463 -5.20 -14.54 -19.80
N MET A 464 -6.28 -13.82 -20.03
CA MET A 464 -7.62 -14.40 -20.17
C MET A 464 -7.73 -15.31 -21.39
N GLU A 465 -7.14 -14.93 -22.53
CA GLU A 465 -7.10 -15.75 -23.75
C GLU A 465 -6.32 -17.06 -23.53
N ARG A 466 -5.16 -17.01 -22.87
CA ARG A 466 -4.36 -18.20 -22.56
C ARG A 466 -5.01 -19.07 -21.49
N TYR A 467 -5.57 -18.46 -20.44
CA TYR A 467 -6.30 -19.17 -19.41
C TYR A 467 -7.52 -19.89 -20.01
N SER A 468 -8.19 -19.31 -21.01
CA SER A 468 -9.33 -19.94 -21.68
C SER A 468 -9.03 -21.28 -22.34
N GLN A 469 -7.75 -21.56 -22.63
CA GLN A 469 -7.28 -22.83 -23.19
C GLN A 469 -7.07 -23.91 -22.13
N ARG A 470 -7.18 -23.58 -20.84
CA ARG A 470 -6.97 -24.53 -19.75
C ARG A 470 -8.23 -25.38 -19.51
N PRO A 471 -8.09 -26.68 -19.18
CA PRO A 471 -9.23 -27.58 -18.95
C PRO A 471 -10.23 -27.05 -17.92
N GLU A 472 -9.75 -26.32 -16.92
CA GLU A 472 -10.52 -25.80 -15.80
C GLU A 472 -11.25 -24.49 -16.05
N TYR A 473 -11.01 -23.84 -17.19
CA TYR A 473 -11.61 -22.54 -17.52
C TYR A 473 -13.14 -22.55 -17.42
N THR A 474 -13.77 -23.63 -17.86
CA THR A 474 -15.23 -23.77 -17.90
C THR A 474 -15.89 -23.71 -16.50
N ASN A 475 -15.14 -24.00 -15.44
CA ASN A 475 -15.58 -23.94 -14.04
C ASN A 475 -14.75 -22.90 -13.25
N THR A 476 -14.57 -21.70 -13.81
CA THR A 476 -13.78 -20.62 -13.21
C THR A 476 -14.54 -19.31 -13.16
N ILE A 477 -14.44 -18.59 -12.04
CA ILE A 477 -15.00 -17.25 -11.81
C ILE A 477 -13.85 -16.25 -11.75
N PHE A 478 -13.92 -15.22 -12.59
CA PHE A 478 -13.00 -14.09 -12.59
C PHE A 478 -13.68 -12.87 -11.98
N ILE A 479 -13.02 -12.24 -11.02
CA ILE A 479 -13.43 -10.98 -10.41
C ILE A 479 -12.33 -9.96 -10.72
N ILE A 480 -12.64 -8.93 -11.50
CA ILE A 480 -11.66 -7.92 -11.92
C ILE A 480 -12.10 -6.58 -11.38
N THR A 481 -11.21 -5.85 -10.71
CA THR A 481 -11.50 -4.51 -10.18
C THR A 481 -10.23 -3.70 -10.01
N GLY A 482 -10.36 -2.38 -10.00
CA GLY A 482 -9.25 -1.50 -9.63
C GLY A 482 -9.06 -1.44 -8.11
N ASP A 483 -7.84 -1.25 -7.64
CA ASP A 483 -7.59 -1.04 -6.21
C ASP A 483 -7.99 0.39 -5.75
N HIS A 484 -7.71 1.37 -6.60
CA HIS A 484 -8.14 2.76 -6.54
C HIS A 484 -7.96 3.43 -7.91
N ARG A 485 -8.28 4.72 -8.00
CA ARG A 485 -8.06 5.51 -9.22
C ARG A 485 -6.64 6.09 -9.26
N LEU A 486 -5.96 5.98 -10.40
CA LEU A 486 -4.60 6.51 -10.63
C LEU A 486 -4.53 8.01 -10.34
N ILE A 487 -3.49 8.50 -9.66
CA ILE A 487 -3.49 9.88 -9.10
C ILE A 487 -2.90 10.97 -10.01
N PRO A 488 -1.82 10.74 -10.80
CA PRO A 488 -1.17 11.83 -11.54
C PRO A 488 -2.00 12.51 -12.64
N VAL A 489 -3.15 11.94 -13.00
CA VAL A 489 -4.13 12.56 -13.90
C VAL A 489 -5.09 13.45 -13.09
N PRO A 490 -5.51 14.64 -13.53
CA PRO A 490 -6.51 15.45 -12.84
C PRO A 490 -7.80 14.68 -12.57
N GLN A 491 -8.39 14.86 -11.39
CA GLN A 491 -9.61 14.18 -10.96
C GLN A 491 -10.84 15.04 -11.28
N LYS A 492 -11.89 14.45 -11.88
CA LYS A 492 -13.12 15.20 -12.19
C LYS A 492 -13.82 15.74 -10.94
N ASP A 493 -13.75 14.98 -9.84
CA ASP A 493 -14.39 15.32 -8.57
C ASP A 493 -13.78 14.54 -7.38
N LYS A 494 -14.35 14.70 -6.18
CA LYS A 494 -13.84 14.05 -4.96
C LYS A 494 -14.15 12.55 -4.87
N LEU A 495 -15.17 12.08 -5.60
CA LEU A 495 -15.62 10.68 -5.57
C LEU A 495 -14.78 9.80 -6.47
N CYS A 496 -14.29 10.33 -7.61
CA CYS A 496 -13.60 9.53 -8.61
C CYS A 496 -12.32 8.86 -8.10
N ARG A 497 -11.70 9.39 -7.03
CA ARG A 497 -10.60 8.74 -6.32
C ARG A 497 -10.91 7.30 -5.90
N PHE A 498 -12.16 7.07 -5.52
CA PHE A 498 -12.66 5.78 -5.05
C PHE A 498 -13.45 5.03 -6.12
N HIS A 499 -13.88 5.67 -7.20
CA HIS A 499 -14.69 5.04 -8.23
C HIS A 499 -13.84 4.11 -9.09
N VAL A 500 -14.04 2.79 -8.95
CA VAL A 500 -13.33 1.74 -9.67
C VAL A 500 -14.33 0.80 -10.33
N PRO A 501 -14.03 0.17 -11.47
CA PRO A 501 -14.96 -0.77 -12.09
C PRO A 501 -14.96 -2.10 -11.34
N LEU A 502 -16.08 -2.84 -11.40
CA LEU A 502 -16.13 -4.25 -10.96
C LEU A 502 -16.75 -5.11 -12.06
N TYR A 503 -16.00 -6.13 -12.46
CA TYR A 503 -16.42 -7.17 -13.39
C TYR A 503 -16.46 -8.50 -12.65
N ILE A 504 -17.57 -9.24 -12.77
CA ILE A 504 -17.59 -10.67 -12.50
C ILE A 504 -17.86 -11.38 -13.82
N PHE A 505 -16.82 -12.00 -14.36
CA PHE A 505 -16.84 -12.76 -15.61
C PHE A 505 -16.70 -14.26 -15.32
N SER A 506 -17.45 -15.09 -16.04
CA SER A 506 -17.29 -16.54 -15.96
C SER A 506 -17.94 -17.22 -17.16
N PRO A 507 -17.35 -18.31 -17.69
CA PRO A 507 -18.03 -19.21 -18.63
C PRO A 507 -19.31 -19.85 -18.07
N MET A 508 -19.47 -19.83 -16.74
CA MET A 508 -20.65 -20.34 -16.05
C MET A 508 -21.83 -19.35 -16.06
N LEU A 509 -21.64 -18.11 -16.52
CA LEU A 509 -22.73 -17.14 -16.59
C LEU A 509 -23.80 -17.58 -17.60
N THR A 510 -25.06 -17.58 -17.16
CA THR A 510 -26.24 -17.84 -18.00
C THR A 510 -26.78 -16.56 -18.65
N LYS A 511 -26.47 -15.42 -18.05
CA LYS A 511 -26.83 -14.08 -18.53
C LYS A 511 -25.85 -13.05 -17.98
N THR A 512 -25.67 -11.96 -18.72
CA THR A 512 -24.87 -10.80 -18.30
C THR A 512 -25.79 -9.67 -17.84
N SER A 513 -25.25 -8.72 -17.08
CA SER A 513 -26.04 -7.59 -16.58
C SER A 513 -25.16 -6.40 -16.20
N LYS A 514 -25.73 -5.21 -16.28
CA LYS A 514 -25.13 -3.98 -15.75
C LYS A 514 -25.94 -3.50 -14.55
N PHE A 515 -25.26 -3.17 -13.47
CA PHE A 515 -25.87 -2.73 -12.23
C PHE A 515 -25.49 -1.28 -11.93
N LYS A 516 -26.51 -0.46 -11.66
CA LYS A 516 -26.33 0.94 -11.25
C LYS A 516 -26.44 1.13 -9.74
N SER A 517 -26.76 0.08 -8.99
CA SER A 517 -26.71 0.13 -7.54
C SER A 517 -25.29 0.27 -7.02
N VAL A 518 -25.15 1.04 -5.95
CA VAL A 518 -23.87 1.33 -5.33
C VAL A 518 -23.39 0.13 -4.49
N SER A 519 -22.16 -0.31 -4.74
CA SER A 519 -21.46 -1.34 -3.95
C SER A 519 -19.99 -0.96 -3.75
N SER A 520 -19.29 -1.60 -2.81
CA SER A 520 -17.87 -1.36 -2.58
C SER A 520 -17.03 -2.64 -2.44
N HIS A 521 -15.71 -2.51 -2.31
CA HIS A 521 -14.81 -3.65 -2.02
C HIS A 521 -15.30 -4.54 -0.87
N TRP A 522 -15.84 -3.94 0.19
CA TRP A 522 -16.44 -4.67 1.32
C TRP A 522 -17.58 -5.62 0.95
N ASP A 523 -18.21 -5.46 -0.20
CA ASP A 523 -19.33 -6.29 -0.62
C ASP A 523 -18.92 -7.52 -1.43
N VAL A 524 -17.65 -7.62 -1.84
CA VAL A 524 -17.15 -8.75 -2.65
C VAL A 524 -17.10 -10.04 -1.83
N ALA A 525 -16.36 -10.07 -0.71
CA ALA A 525 -16.24 -11.26 0.15
C ALA A 525 -17.59 -11.82 0.62
N PRO A 526 -18.53 -11.01 1.16
CA PRO A 526 -19.84 -11.52 1.58
C PRO A 526 -20.62 -12.16 0.43
N SER A 527 -20.60 -11.56 -0.77
CA SER A 527 -21.34 -12.07 -1.93
C SER A 527 -20.78 -13.37 -2.45
N LEU A 528 -19.45 -13.42 -2.62
CA LEU A 528 -18.77 -14.60 -3.13
C LEU A 528 -18.92 -15.76 -2.15
N LEU A 529 -18.73 -15.52 -0.85
CA LEU A 529 -18.84 -16.58 0.14
C LEU A 529 -20.29 -17.08 0.30
N SER A 530 -21.29 -16.18 0.27
CA SER A 530 -22.70 -16.55 0.24
C SER A 530 -23.03 -17.46 -0.95
N PHE A 531 -22.61 -17.07 -2.15
CA PHE A 531 -22.75 -17.88 -3.35
C PHE A 531 -22.10 -19.25 -3.21
N LEU A 532 -20.86 -19.33 -2.72
CA LEU A 532 -20.16 -20.61 -2.63
C LEU A 532 -20.78 -21.53 -1.57
N MET A 533 -21.08 -21.02 -0.37
CA MET A 533 -21.54 -21.87 0.74
C MET A 533 -22.99 -22.31 0.58
N LYS A 534 -23.84 -21.54 -0.12
CA LYS A 534 -25.23 -21.96 -0.39
C LYS A 534 -25.33 -22.99 -1.52
N ASN A 535 -24.37 -23.01 -2.43
CA ASN A 535 -24.42 -23.86 -3.62
C ASN A 535 -23.44 -25.04 -3.60
N TYR A 536 -22.46 -25.06 -2.69
CA TYR A 536 -21.45 -26.12 -2.59
C TYR A 536 -21.24 -26.57 -1.14
N LYS A 537 -20.71 -27.78 -0.97
CA LYS A 537 -20.38 -28.33 0.35
C LYS A 537 -19.20 -27.59 0.99
N PHE A 538 -19.47 -26.86 2.05
CA PHE A 538 -18.48 -26.16 2.87
C PHE A 538 -18.58 -26.56 4.35
N ASN A 539 -17.49 -26.39 5.10
CA ASN A 539 -17.50 -26.37 6.55
C ASN A 539 -18.48 -25.29 7.01
N LYS A 540 -19.32 -25.62 8.00
CA LYS A 540 -20.37 -24.72 8.48
C LYS A 540 -19.74 -23.41 8.98
N LEU A 541 -20.29 -22.28 8.53
CA LEU A 541 -20.00 -20.92 9.01
C LEU A 541 -21.30 -20.38 9.58
N GLU A 542 -21.38 -20.27 10.90
CA GLU A 542 -22.60 -19.84 11.57
C GLU A 542 -22.72 -18.32 11.61
N GLU A 543 -21.60 -17.63 11.82
CA GLU A 543 -21.55 -16.18 11.98
C GLU A 543 -20.41 -15.56 11.19
N THR A 544 -20.56 -14.29 10.82
CA THR A 544 -19.53 -13.48 10.15
C THR A 544 -19.44 -12.10 10.78
N SER A 545 -18.37 -11.37 10.44
CA SER A 545 -18.10 -10.03 10.97
C SER A 545 -17.92 -8.98 9.86
N TRP A 546 -18.67 -9.11 8.77
CA TRP A 546 -18.52 -8.28 7.58
C TRP A 546 -18.91 -6.81 7.84
N MET A 547 -18.10 -5.88 7.34
CA MET A 547 -18.46 -4.46 7.25
C MET A 547 -19.54 -4.22 6.18
N GLY A 548 -19.36 -4.87 5.02
CA GLY A 548 -20.28 -4.86 3.89
C GLY A 548 -21.47 -5.81 4.07
N LYS A 549 -22.45 -5.70 3.18
CA LYS A 549 -23.69 -6.52 3.22
C LYS A 549 -23.85 -7.42 2.00
N GLY A 550 -22.89 -7.42 1.10
CA GLY A 550 -22.98 -8.09 -0.19
C GLY A 550 -23.37 -7.13 -1.32
N LEU A 551 -23.11 -7.53 -2.55
CA LEU A 551 -23.28 -6.75 -3.77
C LEU A 551 -24.77 -6.49 -3.98
N ASP A 552 -25.09 -5.28 -4.42
CA ASP A 552 -26.45 -4.93 -4.82
C ASP A 552 -26.56 -5.12 -6.33
N THR A 553 -27.48 -5.97 -6.79
CA THR A 553 -27.69 -6.34 -8.21
C THR A 553 -28.87 -5.60 -8.83
N ALA A 554 -29.23 -4.42 -8.32
CA ALA A 554 -30.25 -3.59 -8.95
C ALA A 554 -29.73 -2.88 -10.20
N VAL A 555 -30.51 -3.00 -11.28
CA VAL A 555 -30.22 -2.36 -12.59
C VAL A 555 -30.45 -0.84 -12.54
N LYS A 556 -31.26 -0.37 -11.58
CA LYS A 556 -31.52 1.07 -11.34
C LYS A 556 -30.60 1.64 -10.28
N TYR A 557 -30.30 2.93 -10.41
CA TYR A 557 -29.51 3.65 -9.42
C TYR A 557 -30.19 3.60 -8.05
N ARG A 558 -29.44 3.15 -7.04
CA ARG A 558 -29.78 3.28 -5.63
C ARG A 558 -28.54 3.07 -4.78
N ASN A 559 -28.53 3.64 -3.59
CA ASN A 559 -27.53 3.35 -2.58
C ASN A 559 -28.20 3.02 -1.24
N LEU A 560 -28.07 1.77 -0.82
CA LEU A 560 -28.59 1.27 0.46
C LEU A 560 -27.50 1.13 1.51
N LYS A 561 -26.25 1.51 1.18
CA LYS A 561 -25.05 1.19 1.93
C LYS A 561 -24.46 2.44 2.57
N LYS A 562 -23.86 2.23 3.73
CA LYS A 562 -23.12 3.22 4.50
C LYS A 562 -21.64 2.93 4.30
N ILE A 563 -20.98 3.73 3.48
CA ILE A 563 -19.63 3.44 3.00
C ILE A 563 -18.70 4.58 3.47
N PRO A 564 -18.12 4.49 4.68
CA PRO A 564 -16.95 5.29 5.03
C PRO A 564 -15.80 4.95 4.06
N LEU A 565 -14.95 5.92 3.79
CA LEU A 565 -13.86 5.82 2.83
C LEU A 565 -12.58 6.37 3.46
N MET A 566 -11.47 5.65 3.26
CA MET A 566 -10.15 6.06 3.74
C MET A 566 -9.32 6.62 2.58
N LYS A 567 -9.19 7.95 2.48
CA LYS A 567 -8.54 8.64 1.36
C LYS A 567 -7.05 8.32 1.22
N TYR A 568 -6.36 8.20 2.36
CA TYR A 568 -4.94 7.89 2.54
C TYR A 568 -4.74 7.26 3.93
N LYS A 569 -3.52 6.79 4.25
CA LYS A 569 -3.24 6.15 5.56
C LYS A 569 -3.67 7.07 6.71
N GLY A 570 -4.70 6.65 7.45
CA GLY A 570 -5.30 7.37 8.58
C GLY A 570 -6.31 8.47 8.27
N GLY A 571 -6.58 8.77 6.99
CA GLY A 571 -7.57 9.77 6.56
C GLY A 571 -8.95 9.20 6.29
N ILE A 572 -9.70 8.81 7.33
CA ILE A 572 -11.10 8.39 7.19
C ILE A 572 -12.03 9.61 7.20
N ASN A 573 -11.96 10.44 6.16
CA ASN A 573 -12.65 11.73 6.13
C ASN A 573 -13.87 11.75 5.21
N ASP A 574 -14.09 10.66 4.47
CA ASP A 574 -15.05 10.60 3.39
C ASP A 574 -16.12 9.55 3.71
N TYR A 575 -17.37 9.81 3.29
CA TYR A 575 -18.50 8.94 3.63
C TYR A 575 -19.63 9.06 2.60
N ILE A 576 -20.03 7.92 2.04
CA ILE A 576 -21.16 7.82 1.11
C ILE A 576 -22.36 7.19 1.81
N TYR A 577 -23.52 7.86 1.72
CA TYR A 577 -24.79 7.29 2.12
C TYR A 577 -25.95 7.93 1.37
N LYS A 578 -26.88 7.11 0.87
CA LYS A 578 -27.93 7.53 -0.07
C LYS A 578 -27.27 8.23 -1.29
N GLU A 579 -27.81 9.36 -1.70
CA GLU A 579 -27.30 10.21 -2.79
C GLU A 579 -26.27 11.25 -2.32
N TYR A 580 -25.65 11.09 -1.14
CA TYR A 580 -24.75 12.09 -0.57
C TYR A 580 -23.34 11.56 -0.38
N LEU A 581 -22.37 12.46 -0.61
CA LEU A 581 -20.96 12.29 -0.27
C LEU A 581 -20.57 13.39 0.72
N LEU A 582 -20.06 12.98 1.88
CA LEU A 582 -19.26 13.82 2.77
C LEU A 582 -17.78 13.68 2.36
N SER A 583 -17.07 14.80 2.17
CA SER A 583 -15.62 14.81 1.88
C SER A 583 -14.96 16.00 2.59
N ASP A 584 -13.99 15.74 3.48
CA ASP A 584 -13.22 16.77 4.21
C ASP A 584 -14.09 17.90 4.80
N ASP A 585 -15.19 17.52 5.48
CA ASP A 585 -16.18 18.42 6.09
C ASP A 585 -17.12 19.16 5.13
N GLU A 586 -17.03 18.94 3.81
CA GLU A 586 -17.91 19.48 2.77
C GLU A 586 -18.96 18.45 2.30
N LEU A 587 -20.13 18.92 1.88
CA LEU A 587 -21.25 18.09 1.42
C LEU A 587 -21.43 18.17 -0.09
N TYR A 588 -21.64 17.00 -0.69
CA TYR A 588 -21.91 16.84 -2.11
C TYR A 588 -23.12 15.93 -2.32
N LYS A 589 -23.83 16.14 -3.41
CA LYS A 589 -24.86 15.23 -3.92
C LYS A 589 -24.32 14.46 -5.12
N ILE A 590 -24.66 13.17 -5.19
CA ILE A 590 -24.26 12.21 -6.22
C ILE A 590 -25.43 12.02 -7.17
N ASP A 591 -25.19 12.18 -8.48
CA ASP A 591 -26.20 11.92 -9.52
C ASP A 591 -26.22 10.45 -9.98
N GLU A 592 -27.16 10.09 -10.87
CA GLU A 592 -27.28 8.73 -11.41
C GLU A 592 -26.10 8.31 -12.31
N SER A 593 -25.33 9.28 -12.80
CA SER A 593 -24.09 9.10 -13.57
C SER A 593 -22.85 9.06 -12.67
N PHE A 594 -23.04 9.05 -11.35
CA PHE A 594 -21.99 8.99 -10.34
C PHE A 594 -21.03 10.19 -10.38
N ASN A 595 -21.52 11.35 -10.80
CA ASN A 595 -20.83 12.62 -10.64
C ASN A 595 -21.26 13.29 -9.34
N THR A 596 -20.43 14.19 -8.82
CA THR A 596 -20.74 14.95 -7.61
C THR A 596 -20.79 16.45 -7.84
N TYR A 597 -21.70 17.12 -7.14
CA TYR A 597 -21.77 18.58 -7.09
C TYR A 597 -21.98 19.03 -5.65
N LYS A 598 -21.34 20.15 -5.28
CA LYS A 598 -21.36 20.68 -3.92
C LYS A 598 -22.75 21.21 -3.59
N ILE A 599 -23.22 20.95 -2.37
CA ILE A 599 -24.49 21.46 -1.85
C ILE A 599 -24.30 21.98 -0.41
N GLU A 600 -25.21 22.85 0.02
CA GLU A 600 -25.25 23.34 1.40
C GLU A 600 -26.54 22.84 2.08
N ASP A 601 -26.41 21.78 2.89
CA ASP A 601 -27.47 21.29 3.76
C ASP A 601 -26.86 20.92 5.12
N THR A 602 -27.12 21.77 6.11
CA THR A 602 -26.52 21.62 7.45
C THR A 602 -27.04 20.41 8.22
N ILE A 603 -28.28 19.97 7.94
CA ILE A 603 -28.90 18.83 8.61
C ILE A 603 -28.29 17.54 8.08
N VAL A 604 -28.24 17.38 6.76
CA VAL A 604 -27.63 16.21 6.11
C VAL A 604 -26.12 16.15 6.41
N LEU A 605 -25.44 17.30 6.38
CA LEU A 605 -24.02 17.38 6.75
C LEU A 605 -23.78 16.89 8.18
N SER A 606 -24.62 17.28 9.14
CA SER A 606 -24.52 16.81 10.53
C SER A 606 -24.79 15.30 10.63
N GLU A 607 -25.83 14.79 9.96
CA GLU A 607 -26.18 13.36 9.96
C GLU A 607 -25.01 12.48 9.45
N LEU A 608 -24.37 12.90 8.34
CA LEU A 608 -23.24 12.17 7.76
C LEU A 608 -22.01 12.27 8.65
N LYS A 609 -21.73 13.43 9.25
CA LYS A 609 -20.62 13.60 10.21
C LYS A 609 -20.81 12.73 11.46
N ASP A 610 -22.02 12.67 12.00
CA ASP A 610 -22.34 11.81 13.14
C ASP A 610 -22.22 10.33 12.79
N SER A 611 -22.67 9.94 11.59
CA SER A 611 -22.51 8.57 11.08
C SER A 611 -21.05 8.18 10.89
N LEU A 612 -20.23 9.07 10.31
CA LEU A 612 -18.79 8.86 10.15
C LEU A 612 -18.10 8.77 11.51
N LYS A 613 -18.46 9.63 12.47
CA LYS A 613 -17.94 9.58 13.84
C LYS A 613 -18.32 8.28 14.56
N ALA A 614 -19.55 7.80 14.38
CA ALA A 614 -20.00 6.52 14.92
C ALA A 614 -19.19 5.36 14.31
N PHE A 615 -18.95 5.39 13.00
CA PHE A 615 -18.07 4.43 12.34
C PHE A 615 -16.64 4.48 12.90
N LYS A 616 -16.02 5.66 13.03
CA LYS A 616 -14.66 5.79 13.56
C LYS A 616 -14.53 5.21 14.97
N LYS A 617 -15.55 5.39 15.83
CA LYS A 617 -15.60 4.77 17.16
C LYS A 617 -15.68 3.25 17.07
N LEU A 618 -16.54 2.71 16.21
CA LEU A 618 -16.66 1.27 16.00
C LEU A 618 -15.35 0.68 15.47
N ASN A 619 -14.77 1.30 14.44
CA ASN A 619 -13.48 0.96 13.84
C ASN A 619 -12.37 0.90 14.90
N ALA A 620 -12.21 1.96 15.69
CA ALA A 620 -11.22 2.00 16.76
C ALA A 620 -11.46 0.90 17.81
N TYR A 621 -12.71 0.69 18.25
CA TYR A 621 -13.05 -0.34 19.23
C TYR A 621 -12.63 -1.74 18.75
N ILE A 622 -13.08 -2.14 17.57
CA ILE A 622 -12.88 -3.50 17.08
C ILE A 622 -11.44 -3.81 16.72
N THR A 623 -10.68 -2.81 16.22
CA THR A 623 -9.27 -3.03 15.87
C THR A 623 -8.34 -2.94 17.07
N LEU A 624 -8.59 -2.03 18.03
CA LEU A 624 -7.72 -1.88 19.20
C LEU A 624 -7.93 -2.96 20.27
N ASN A 625 -9.12 -3.57 20.33
CA ASN A 625 -9.48 -4.52 21.39
C ASN A 625 -9.64 -5.97 20.90
N ASP A 626 -9.27 -6.25 19.64
CA ASP A 626 -9.40 -7.58 19.05
C ASP A 626 -10.85 -8.11 19.04
N LYS A 627 -11.78 -7.24 18.60
CA LYS A 627 -13.24 -7.47 18.63
C LYS A 627 -13.90 -7.52 17.24
N ILE A 628 -13.13 -7.93 16.23
CA ILE A 628 -13.68 -8.18 14.88
C ILE A 628 -14.39 -9.53 14.85
N TYR A 629 -13.67 -10.63 15.13
CA TYR A 629 -14.21 -11.98 15.17
C TYR A 629 -13.67 -12.76 16.38
N PRO A 630 -14.47 -13.60 17.08
CA PRO A 630 -13.97 -14.31 18.25
C PRO A 630 -12.94 -15.39 17.92
N ASP A 631 -11.78 -15.38 18.58
CA ASP A 631 -10.72 -16.38 18.38
C ASP A 631 -11.19 -17.83 18.58
N LEU A 632 -12.03 -18.06 19.59
CA LEU A 632 -12.57 -19.39 19.89
C LEU A 632 -13.49 -19.92 18.78
N MET A 633 -14.09 -19.03 17.99
CA MET A 633 -14.95 -19.37 16.86
C MET A 633 -14.17 -19.45 15.53
N ASN A 634 -12.91 -19.01 15.51
CA ASN A 634 -12.12 -18.94 14.29
C ASN A 634 -11.45 -20.28 13.98
N ILE A 635 -12.23 -21.21 13.43
CA ILE A 635 -11.77 -22.55 13.05
C ILE A 635 -11.07 -22.59 11.69
N TYR A 636 -11.04 -21.47 10.95
CA TYR A 636 -10.53 -21.41 9.57
C TYR A 636 -9.04 -21.09 9.49
N ILE A 637 -8.45 -20.67 10.61
CA ILE A 637 -7.03 -20.38 10.75
C ILE A 637 -6.47 -21.38 11.77
N LYS A 638 -5.40 -22.10 11.42
CA LYS A 638 -4.70 -22.96 12.40
C LYS A 638 -4.22 -22.08 13.56
N LYS A 639 -4.60 -22.42 14.79
CA LYS A 639 -4.25 -21.64 15.98
C LYS A 639 -2.73 -21.43 16.09
N LYS A 640 -2.35 -20.20 16.43
CA LYS A 640 -0.98 -19.83 16.82
C LYS A 640 -0.59 -20.58 18.10
N VAL A 641 0.71 -20.72 18.35
CA VAL A 641 1.21 -21.39 19.57
C VAL A 641 0.72 -20.62 20.80
N GLU A 642 -0.02 -21.24 21.70
CA GLU A 642 -0.42 -20.59 22.95
C GLU A 642 0.73 -20.68 23.96
N PHE A 643 1.05 -19.56 24.61
CA PHE A 643 2.09 -19.50 25.64
C PHE A 643 1.45 -19.51 27.03
N THR A 644 1.99 -20.35 27.91
CA THR A 644 1.68 -20.35 29.34
C THR A 644 2.09 -19.04 30.01
N LYS A 645 1.57 -18.76 31.21
CA LYS A 645 1.95 -17.54 31.96
C LYS A 645 3.45 -17.47 32.25
N ASP A 646 4.07 -18.61 32.53
CA ASP A 646 5.51 -18.70 32.82
C ASP A 646 6.35 -18.48 31.56
N GLU A 647 5.89 -19.00 30.41
CA GLU A 647 6.50 -18.73 29.11
C GLU A 647 6.39 -17.25 28.74
N LEU A 648 5.24 -16.60 28.96
CA LEU A 648 5.08 -15.17 28.73
C LEU A 648 6.00 -14.33 29.63
N LEU A 649 6.16 -14.72 30.89
CA LEU A 649 7.11 -14.06 31.80
C LEU A 649 8.55 -14.25 31.33
N THR A 650 8.89 -15.44 30.83
CA THR A 650 10.21 -15.75 30.28
C THR A 650 10.49 -14.95 29.02
N ILE A 651 9.54 -14.90 28.08
CA ILE A 651 9.61 -14.08 26.87
C ILE A 651 9.82 -12.62 27.26
N LYS A 652 9.02 -12.09 28.20
CA LYS A 652 9.17 -10.72 28.68
C LYS A 652 10.58 -10.49 29.22
N ASN A 653 11.09 -11.35 30.09
CA ASN A 653 12.43 -11.18 30.66
C ASN A 653 13.56 -11.22 29.61
N LEU A 654 13.39 -11.98 28.54
CA LEU A 654 14.40 -12.15 27.49
C LEU A 654 14.30 -11.12 26.36
N ALA A 655 13.11 -10.56 26.13
CA ALA A 655 12.80 -9.77 24.93
C ALA A 655 12.12 -8.42 25.22
N ASP A 656 12.11 -7.94 26.48
CA ASP A 656 11.48 -6.66 26.81
C ASP A 656 12.10 -5.51 26.02
N GLY A 657 11.26 -4.73 25.33
CA GLY A 657 11.69 -3.61 24.51
C GLY A 657 12.49 -3.96 23.25
N LEU A 658 12.65 -5.26 22.92
CA LEU A 658 13.31 -5.71 21.70
C LEU A 658 12.32 -5.85 20.54
N ASN A 659 12.78 -5.55 19.32
CA ASN A 659 12.05 -5.91 18.10
C ASN A 659 12.31 -7.39 17.73
N ASN A 660 11.63 -7.89 16.68
CA ASN A 660 11.74 -9.30 16.27
C ASN A 660 13.18 -9.70 15.89
N ASP A 661 13.90 -8.85 15.16
CA ASP A 661 15.29 -9.14 14.73
C ASP A 661 16.23 -9.22 15.93
N GLN A 662 16.10 -8.29 16.88
CA GLN A 662 16.85 -8.30 18.14
C GLN A 662 16.49 -9.52 18.98
N THR A 663 15.21 -9.87 19.06
CA THR A 663 14.74 -11.08 19.75
C THR A 663 15.28 -12.35 19.09
N PHE A 664 15.39 -12.37 17.77
CA PHE A 664 16.02 -13.46 17.03
C PHE A 664 17.50 -13.61 17.37
N LEU A 665 18.25 -12.51 17.50
CA LEU A 665 19.65 -12.56 17.93
C LEU A 665 19.80 -13.18 19.33
N VAL A 666 18.90 -12.84 20.26
CA VAL A 666 18.85 -13.46 21.60
C VAL A 666 18.52 -14.95 21.50
N ALA A 667 17.53 -15.33 20.70
CA ALA A 667 17.16 -16.73 20.47
C ALA A 667 18.35 -17.53 19.90
N ARG A 668 19.10 -16.93 18.98
CA ARG A 668 20.29 -17.52 18.37
C ARG A 668 21.40 -17.72 19.41
N GLU A 669 21.67 -16.73 20.25
CA GLU A 669 22.66 -16.85 21.33
C GLU A 669 22.29 -17.95 22.32
N LEU A 670 21.02 -18.00 22.76
CA LEU A 670 20.50 -19.05 23.63
C LEU A 670 20.67 -20.44 23.00
N ALA A 671 20.43 -20.56 21.70
CA ALA A 671 20.61 -21.81 20.97
C ALA A 671 22.08 -22.26 20.97
N PHE A 672 23.05 -21.35 20.78
CA PHE A 672 24.47 -21.66 20.88
C PHE A 672 24.90 -22.06 22.30
N ASN A 673 24.29 -21.45 23.31
CA ASN A 673 24.48 -21.80 24.73
C ASN A 673 23.73 -23.08 25.14
N LYS A 674 23.12 -23.80 24.18
CA LYS A 674 22.34 -25.02 24.38
C LYS A 674 21.09 -24.84 25.26
N GLU A 675 20.61 -23.61 25.44
CA GLU A 675 19.35 -23.28 26.10
C GLU A 675 18.17 -23.43 25.12
N TYR A 676 18.05 -24.62 24.51
CA TYR A 676 17.15 -24.87 23.38
C TYR A 676 15.67 -24.57 23.69
N ASN A 677 15.20 -24.84 24.90
CA ASN A 677 13.81 -24.56 25.28
C ASN A 677 13.50 -23.05 25.24
N LYS A 678 14.41 -22.20 25.73
CA LYS A 678 14.24 -20.74 25.69
C LYS A 678 14.40 -20.20 24.27
N ALA A 679 15.34 -20.75 23.51
CA ALA A 679 15.52 -20.40 22.10
C ALA A 679 14.28 -20.74 21.27
N LEU A 680 13.75 -21.96 21.40
CA LEU A 680 12.51 -22.40 20.73
C LEU A 680 11.30 -21.58 21.17
N LEU A 681 11.23 -21.20 22.45
CA LEU A 681 10.19 -20.32 22.97
C LEU A 681 10.20 -18.96 22.26
N LEU A 682 11.37 -18.32 22.14
CA LEU A 682 11.53 -17.07 21.40
C LEU A 682 11.26 -17.25 19.90
N CYS A 683 11.71 -18.36 19.28
CA CYS A 683 11.39 -18.67 17.89
C CYS A 683 9.89 -18.77 17.66
N ASN A 684 9.17 -19.52 18.51
CA ASN A 684 7.71 -19.64 18.42
C ASN A 684 7.01 -18.30 18.66
N TYR A 685 7.54 -17.48 19.59
CA TYR A 685 7.03 -16.13 19.84
C TYR A 685 7.14 -15.24 18.60
N ILE A 686 8.31 -15.21 17.96
CA ILE A 686 8.51 -14.46 16.72
C ILE A 686 7.62 -15.04 15.60
N LEU A 687 7.55 -16.37 15.44
CA LEU A 687 6.74 -17.01 14.39
C LEU A 687 5.23 -16.83 14.56
N ASN A 688 4.75 -16.57 15.78
CA ASN A 688 3.35 -16.18 16.01
C ASN A 688 3.06 -14.75 15.51
N ILE A 689 4.06 -13.88 15.51
CA ILE A 689 3.96 -12.48 15.05
C ILE A 689 4.20 -12.40 13.54
N GLN A 690 5.29 -13.02 13.08
CA GLN A 690 5.75 -13.10 11.70
C GLN A 690 6.01 -14.56 11.35
N SER A 691 5.01 -15.20 10.76
CA SER A 691 5.07 -16.63 10.46
C SER A 691 6.08 -16.96 9.38
N ASP A 692 6.55 -16.00 8.59
CA ASP A 692 7.49 -16.21 7.52
C ASP A 692 8.89 -15.61 7.74
N HIS A 693 9.38 -15.61 8.98
CA HIS A 693 10.75 -15.20 9.22
C HIS A 693 11.73 -16.33 8.83
N PRO A 694 12.50 -16.23 7.72
CA PRO A 694 13.31 -17.33 7.22
C PRO A 694 14.39 -17.74 8.22
N ASP A 695 15.12 -16.79 8.81
CA ASP A 695 16.19 -17.10 9.77
C ASP A 695 15.68 -17.75 11.06
N VAL A 696 14.51 -17.32 11.55
CA VAL A 696 13.89 -17.92 12.74
C VAL A 696 13.43 -19.35 12.44
N ARG A 697 12.87 -19.61 11.25
CA ARG A 697 12.53 -20.98 10.82
C ARG A 697 13.78 -21.82 10.66
N LEU A 698 14.84 -21.27 10.09
CA LEU A 698 16.13 -21.93 9.94
C LEU A 698 16.72 -22.28 11.32
N LEU A 699 16.72 -21.34 12.26
CA LEU A 699 17.20 -21.56 13.62
C LEU A 699 16.35 -22.61 14.34
N LYS A 700 15.02 -22.52 14.24
CA LYS A 700 14.10 -23.52 14.82
C LYS A 700 14.33 -24.91 14.22
N GLY A 701 14.53 -25.00 12.91
CA GLY A 701 14.88 -26.25 12.23
C GLY A 701 16.23 -26.80 12.69
N ARG A 702 17.26 -25.95 12.79
CA ARG A 702 18.60 -26.33 13.29
C ARG A 702 18.55 -26.82 14.74
N ILE A 703 17.80 -26.16 15.62
CA ILE A 703 17.62 -26.61 17.01
C ILE A 703 16.94 -27.99 17.05
N ASN A 704 15.87 -28.20 16.28
CA ASN A 704 15.21 -29.50 16.18
C ASN A 704 16.19 -30.58 15.68
N ALA A 705 16.98 -30.27 14.65
CA ALA A 705 17.99 -31.19 14.14
C ALA A 705 19.06 -31.52 15.19
N TRP A 706 19.56 -30.54 15.94
CA TRP A 706 20.52 -30.76 17.04
C TRP A 706 19.94 -31.59 18.19
N GLN A 707 18.62 -31.56 18.38
CA GLN A 707 17.91 -32.39 19.35
C GLN A 707 17.52 -33.78 18.80
N GLY A 708 17.81 -34.08 17.54
CA GLY A 708 17.48 -35.35 16.88
C GLY A 708 16.05 -35.41 16.31
N ASN A 709 15.30 -34.31 16.34
CA ASN A 709 13.93 -34.19 15.80
C ASN A 709 13.98 -33.89 14.30
N TYR A 710 14.48 -34.85 13.51
CA TYR A 710 14.81 -34.61 12.10
C TYR A 710 13.58 -34.35 11.21
N ASN A 711 12.43 -34.96 11.51
CA ASN A 711 11.20 -34.74 10.73
C ASN A 711 10.66 -33.31 10.91
N GLU A 712 10.67 -32.81 12.15
CA GLU A 712 10.28 -31.44 12.49
C GLU A 712 11.25 -30.43 11.88
N ALA A 713 12.55 -30.73 11.88
CA ALA A 713 13.56 -29.90 11.23
C ALA A 713 13.35 -29.84 9.71
N GLU A 714 13.12 -30.98 9.05
CA GLU A 714 12.85 -31.05 7.60
C GLU A 714 11.63 -30.21 7.25
N LEU A 715 10.56 -30.32 8.04
CA LEU A 715 9.34 -29.54 7.84
C LEU A 715 9.59 -28.03 7.94
N GLU A 716 10.35 -27.57 8.93
CA GLU A 716 10.67 -26.14 9.07
C GLU A 716 11.53 -25.62 7.92
N PHE A 717 12.53 -26.39 7.48
CA PHE A 717 13.37 -26.01 6.33
C PHE A 717 12.59 -26.02 5.01
N LEU A 718 11.76 -27.03 4.74
CA LEU A 718 10.96 -27.08 3.52
C LEU A 718 9.90 -25.97 3.49
N ASN A 719 9.34 -25.59 4.65
CA ASN A 719 8.45 -24.43 4.75
C ASN A 719 9.18 -23.13 4.43
N ALA A 720 10.40 -22.95 4.96
CA ALA A 720 11.23 -21.79 4.63
C ALA A 720 11.60 -21.79 3.13
N LEU A 721 12.01 -22.95 2.58
CA LEU A 721 12.42 -23.11 1.19
C LEU A 721 11.30 -22.78 0.21
N LYS A 722 10.08 -23.22 0.52
CA LYS A 722 8.89 -22.96 -0.31
C LYS A 722 8.66 -21.46 -0.53
N ARG A 723 9.04 -20.63 0.44
CA ARG A 723 8.77 -19.19 0.46
C ARG A 723 9.98 -18.36 0.06
N HIS A 724 11.18 -18.83 0.40
CA HIS A 724 12.47 -18.20 0.11
C HIS A 724 13.32 -19.11 -0.78
N PRO A 725 12.90 -19.36 -2.04
CA PRO A 725 13.52 -20.36 -2.90
C PRO A 725 14.98 -20.03 -3.28
N SER A 726 15.36 -18.76 -3.29
CA SER A 726 16.74 -18.33 -3.59
C SER A 726 17.65 -18.29 -2.36
N TYR A 727 17.14 -18.56 -1.16
CA TYR A 727 17.93 -18.43 0.07
C TYR A 727 18.79 -19.68 0.31
N ASP A 728 20.08 -19.54 0.00
CA ASP A 728 21.11 -20.58 0.01
C ASP A 728 21.27 -21.32 1.35
N GLU A 729 21.22 -20.59 2.47
CA GLU A 729 21.32 -21.16 3.83
C GLU A 729 20.30 -22.26 4.10
N ILE A 730 19.11 -22.20 3.49
CA ILE A 730 18.07 -23.23 3.64
C ILE A 730 18.51 -24.55 3.00
N TYR A 731 19.13 -24.47 1.83
CA TYR A 731 19.68 -25.64 1.15
C TYR A 731 20.80 -26.24 1.98
N LEU A 732 21.75 -25.43 2.42
CA LEU A 732 22.87 -25.88 3.25
C LEU A 732 22.37 -26.60 4.52
N ALA A 733 21.34 -26.07 5.18
CA ALA A 733 20.71 -26.69 6.33
C ALA A 733 20.01 -28.03 5.99
N LEU A 734 19.37 -28.15 4.82
CA LEU A 734 18.79 -29.41 4.35
C LEU A 734 19.86 -30.47 4.05
N PHE A 735 20.99 -30.10 3.44
CA PHE A 735 22.12 -31.03 3.23
C PHE A 735 22.66 -31.54 4.57
N ASP A 736 22.85 -30.65 5.55
CA ASP A 736 23.31 -31.02 6.89
C ASP A 736 22.31 -31.94 7.59
N LEU A 737 21.02 -31.64 7.48
CA LEU A 737 19.95 -32.47 8.04
C LEU A 737 19.95 -33.88 7.42
N TYR A 738 20.05 -33.99 6.10
CA TYR A 738 20.05 -35.28 5.43
C TYR A 738 21.31 -36.09 5.70
N TRP A 739 22.44 -35.42 5.91
CA TRP A 739 23.62 -36.10 6.42
C TRP A 739 23.38 -36.65 7.83
N TRP A 740 22.91 -35.82 8.78
CA TRP A 740 22.69 -36.25 10.18
C TRP A 740 21.58 -37.30 10.34
N SER A 741 20.61 -37.32 9.42
CA SER A 741 19.51 -38.28 9.40
C SER A 741 19.72 -39.49 8.48
N ASN A 742 20.90 -39.61 7.85
CA ASN A 742 21.26 -40.70 6.93
C ASN A 742 20.32 -40.83 5.71
N GLN A 743 19.95 -39.68 5.12
CA GLN A 743 19.06 -39.52 3.98
C GLN A 743 19.75 -38.78 2.80
N ASP A 744 21.05 -38.98 2.61
CA ASP A 744 21.87 -38.28 1.60
C ASP A 744 21.31 -38.37 0.17
N ASN A 745 20.50 -39.39 -0.15
CA ASN A 745 19.82 -39.49 -1.43
C ASN A 745 18.86 -38.32 -1.71
N LYS A 746 18.22 -37.74 -0.68
CA LYS A 746 17.34 -36.57 -0.83
C LYS A 746 18.11 -35.31 -1.21
N SER A 747 19.41 -35.24 -0.93
CA SER A 747 20.30 -34.12 -1.27
C SER A 747 20.36 -33.87 -2.79
N ILE A 748 20.15 -34.91 -3.60
CA ILE A 748 20.14 -34.79 -5.08
C ILE A 748 18.93 -33.96 -5.54
N GLU A 749 17.74 -34.21 -4.98
CA GLU A 749 16.53 -33.44 -5.31
C GLU A 749 16.65 -31.99 -4.83
N ILE A 750 17.22 -31.78 -3.63
CA ILE A 750 17.45 -30.44 -3.09
C ILE A 750 18.47 -29.66 -3.92
N TYR A 751 19.55 -30.30 -4.39
CA TYR A 751 20.50 -29.65 -5.29
C TYR A 751 19.85 -29.26 -6.63
N LYS A 752 18.99 -30.13 -7.17
CA LYS A 752 18.23 -29.82 -8.38
C LYS A 752 17.37 -28.57 -8.17
N LYS A 753 16.64 -28.48 -7.06
CA LYS A 753 15.88 -27.28 -6.67
C LYS A 753 16.79 -26.05 -6.50
N ALA A 754 17.96 -26.20 -5.88
CA ALA A 754 18.92 -25.10 -5.72
C ALA A 754 19.36 -24.54 -7.08
N THR A 755 19.62 -25.44 -8.04
CA THR A 755 20.00 -25.07 -9.41
C THR A 755 18.84 -24.40 -10.15
N GLU A 756 17.61 -24.92 -10.00
CA GLU A 756 16.38 -24.35 -10.56
C GLU A 756 16.08 -22.96 -9.99
N ASN A 757 16.39 -22.73 -8.72
CA ASN A 757 16.21 -21.46 -8.02
C ASN A 757 17.46 -20.57 -8.02
N GLU A 758 18.43 -20.87 -8.89
CA GLU A 758 19.59 -20.02 -9.16
C GLU A 758 20.49 -19.72 -7.95
N VAL A 759 20.61 -20.68 -7.03
CA VAL A 759 21.53 -20.56 -5.91
C VAL A 759 22.97 -20.68 -6.41
N THR A 760 23.74 -19.61 -6.28
CA THR A 760 25.13 -19.51 -6.77
C THR A 760 26.19 -19.85 -5.71
N ASN A 761 25.79 -20.11 -4.47
CA ASN A 761 26.71 -20.43 -3.39
C ASN A 761 27.43 -21.76 -3.66
N SER A 762 28.75 -21.70 -3.83
CA SER A 762 29.59 -22.87 -4.15
C SER A 762 29.55 -23.96 -3.08
N GLU A 763 29.22 -23.61 -1.83
CA GLU A 763 29.10 -24.56 -0.74
C GLU A 763 27.93 -25.54 -0.93
N VAL A 764 26.90 -25.15 -1.69
CA VAL A 764 25.79 -26.05 -2.06
C VAL A 764 26.29 -27.21 -2.92
N SER A 765 27.10 -26.90 -3.93
CA SER A 765 27.75 -27.91 -4.77
C SER A 765 28.75 -28.75 -3.99
N TYR A 766 29.51 -28.13 -3.10
CA TYR A 766 30.45 -28.81 -2.21
C TYR A 766 29.75 -29.82 -1.28
N LYS A 767 28.62 -29.45 -0.67
CA LYS A 767 27.83 -30.37 0.17
C LYS A 767 27.20 -31.51 -0.64
N LEU A 768 26.82 -31.28 -1.90
CA LEU A 768 26.38 -32.37 -2.79
C LEU A 768 27.53 -33.35 -3.10
N ALA A 769 28.74 -32.86 -3.36
CA ALA A 769 29.90 -33.74 -3.57
C ALA A 769 30.16 -34.64 -2.35
N LYS A 770 30.14 -34.05 -1.15
CA LYS A 770 30.21 -34.81 0.12
C LYS A 770 29.06 -35.82 0.27
N ALA A 771 27.85 -35.49 -0.18
CA ALA A 771 26.72 -36.44 -0.14
C ALA A 771 26.95 -37.63 -1.09
N TYR A 772 27.45 -37.40 -2.30
CA TYR A 772 27.80 -38.48 -3.23
C TYR A 772 28.93 -39.38 -2.69
N GLU A 773 29.95 -38.79 -2.08
CA GLU A 773 31.02 -39.54 -1.42
C GLU A 773 30.46 -40.47 -0.32
N ARG A 774 29.58 -39.95 0.56
CA ARG A 774 28.91 -40.76 1.59
C ARG A 774 28.02 -41.86 1.01
N MET A 775 27.47 -41.65 -0.19
CA MET A 775 26.72 -42.65 -0.94
C MET A 775 27.61 -43.64 -1.72
N ASN A 776 28.94 -43.53 -1.60
CA ASN A 776 29.95 -44.29 -2.36
C ASN A 776 29.91 -44.06 -3.89
N ASP A 777 29.45 -42.90 -4.35
CA ASP A 777 29.47 -42.48 -5.76
C ASP A 777 30.61 -41.47 -6.01
N THR A 778 31.86 -41.93 -5.83
CA THR A 778 33.07 -41.10 -5.90
C THR A 778 33.25 -40.44 -7.26
N LEU A 779 32.83 -41.08 -8.36
CA LEU A 779 32.89 -40.50 -9.71
C LEU A 779 32.04 -39.24 -9.83
N LYS A 780 30.82 -39.23 -9.28
CA LYS A 780 29.97 -38.02 -9.28
C LYS A 780 30.50 -36.96 -8.30
N ALA A 781 31.03 -37.37 -7.15
CA ALA A 781 31.68 -36.46 -6.22
C ALA A 781 32.84 -35.72 -6.90
N GLN A 782 33.78 -36.45 -7.52
CA GLN A 782 34.91 -35.90 -8.28
C GLN A 782 34.44 -34.92 -9.36
N LYS A 783 33.44 -35.32 -10.16
CA LYS A 783 32.94 -34.47 -11.24
C LYS A 783 32.41 -33.11 -10.75
N ILE A 784 31.75 -33.10 -9.60
CA ILE A 784 31.27 -31.85 -8.99
C ILE A 784 32.45 -31.04 -8.44
N MET A 785 33.39 -31.70 -7.77
CA MET A 785 34.60 -31.07 -7.24
C MET A 785 35.45 -30.41 -8.33
N ASP A 786 35.68 -31.09 -9.46
CA ASP A 786 36.38 -30.54 -10.62
C ASP A 786 35.66 -29.29 -11.17
N SER A 787 34.32 -29.32 -11.20
CA SER A 787 33.51 -28.19 -11.65
C SER A 787 33.63 -26.97 -10.74
N ILE A 788 33.64 -27.17 -9.41
CA ILE A 788 33.78 -26.04 -8.47
C ILE A 788 35.22 -25.51 -8.44
N ILE A 789 36.25 -26.37 -8.53
CA ILE A 789 37.66 -25.97 -8.56
C ILE A 789 37.97 -25.12 -9.80
N LYS A 790 37.35 -25.43 -10.94
CA LYS A 790 37.50 -24.60 -12.15
C LYS A 790 37.06 -23.14 -11.93
N ILE A 791 36.09 -22.91 -11.05
CA ILE A 791 35.58 -21.57 -10.72
C ILE A 791 36.37 -20.98 -9.53
N TYR A 792 36.76 -21.81 -8.57
CA TYR A 792 37.46 -21.42 -7.34
C TYR A 792 38.80 -22.15 -7.17
N PRO A 793 39.80 -21.90 -8.05
CA PRO A 793 41.04 -22.68 -8.10
C PRO A 793 41.96 -22.46 -6.89
N GLU A 794 41.74 -21.39 -6.10
CA GLU A 794 42.55 -21.06 -4.92
C GLU A 794 41.93 -21.57 -3.61
N ASN A 795 40.77 -22.22 -3.64
CA ASN A 795 40.13 -22.74 -2.43
C ASN A 795 40.82 -24.03 -1.96
N ILE A 796 41.65 -23.91 -0.91
CA ILE A 796 42.44 -25.01 -0.34
C ILE A 796 41.56 -26.17 0.14
N GLU A 797 40.38 -25.89 0.72
CA GLU A 797 39.48 -26.95 1.19
C GLU A 797 38.95 -27.79 0.02
N TYR A 798 38.61 -27.15 -1.10
CA TYR A 798 38.12 -27.84 -2.29
C TYR A 798 39.21 -28.68 -2.95
N LEU A 799 40.43 -28.13 -3.06
CA LEU A 799 41.58 -28.86 -3.61
C LEU A 799 41.90 -30.11 -2.78
N ASN A 800 41.97 -29.97 -1.45
CA ASN A 800 42.26 -31.08 -0.55
C ASN A 800 41.19 -32.17 -0.61
N HIS A 801 39.91 -31.80 -0.67
CA HIS A 801 38.82 -32.78 -0.78
C HIS A 801 38.85 -33.51 -2.13
N ASN A 802 39.09 -32.80 -3.23
CA ASN A 802 39.20 -33.44 -4.55
C ASN A 802 40.34 -34.46 -4.61
N GLN A 803 41.49 -34.14 -4.00
CA GLN A 803 42.62 -35.08 -3.88
C GLN A 803 42.29 -36.33 -3.05
N SER A 804 41.40 -36.22 -2.07
CA SER A 804 41.01 -37.38 -1.25
C SER A 804 39.99 -38.31 -1.92
N LEU A 805 39.42 -37.89 -3.06
CA LEU A 805 38.47 -38.67 -3.86
C LEU A 805 39.15 -39.46 -5.00
N GLU A 806 40.42 -39.14 -5.30
CA GLU A 806 41.34 -39.89 -6.18
C GLU A 806 41.88 -41.16 -5.50
#